data_AF-A0A1W9VJ88-F1
#
_entry.id   AF-A0A1W9VJ88-F1
#
_cell.length_a   1.000
_cell.length_b   1.000
_cell.length_c   1.000
_cell.angle_alpha   90.00
_cell.angle_beta   90.00
_cell.angle_gamma   90.00
#
_symmetry.space_group_name_H-M   'P 1'
#
loop_
_entity.id
_entity.type
_entity.pdbx_description
1 polymer ?
#
loop_
_entity_poly.entity_id
_entity_poly.type
_entity_poly.pdbx_seq_one_letter_code
_entity_poly.pdbx_strand_id
1 'polypeptide(L)'
;MSKPLSLFINPEDDWHLEYGFGWSEESDEDSMTFDIHDHTLLSTAGDGLIYAAAPGELSVKLPSTEGLDPIEEPLDSSITLDPDEDTIDITLHLSLNQALASDFRARSSEIHTVTGFGYQNIESSDLIRVVEAYYKDGTLPPNQLSQEQVIAQFIQGELRIPVETGVLLGKASTRGAPSGSRYLKFAVLTENGSIDPAYIYEYMRDFVTNGQSEVDELLKLIPVSWPLMDPLLDKSEAIEKTVNSIFPFTVLHEFRNAFDLSDEEWRTVGDNQKALYIHRLRDRYGYPTPGRTDPPFEFNDLDRKNIFQLEAIVEFFANFDDPWKLGAKPQEKVDPFKGNSAVVDEYWITLDGNHDLSQVKNNHHFIYLSADTKRPTRKYRIVKVEPTERRVMVDEAPSVNNGKWSIEIHKSVNFLPMSGTEARVEGKIVALDGDHDLTRVKPNRGKLLYDTIHLENVTGKKKLYRIKGINPDEQKIELYKKPQLSSDETTSWHINHRPILVIIDPFGPRYHLRGISASVSSDDSSLVVLAPRTSKRALKKELKRVNTFDTVYFPADMSGGRRMYRITEKHTDQLTIRVDGQPIFEGGTSAYDIQAGIGGNLDALHYENDDIENWPYEASRANHWDGALFVVYNGEVLAWYRWNSFTSRRKRKDEYDERNSSIRGNREYDFYSFYSQKQSTFIEVRNEKFQEPYPDCPDPDSEKKTVPRINYCIKVADALATYDGVREARFYFADKVTEDTVDTTPPGQEPGPKNRYDPNLKGKTRIRLHWSHRRVMFSIGCLVSPFFRPLVDRLIKIYQDEHKAKYGKTDSDIAKLFRKNHKEAMELHCRDELTVDKWRNKIAGTLWVIRPDERPLS
;
A
#
# COMPACT_ATOMS: atom_id res chain seq x y z
N MET A 1 15.02 15.27 -45.58
CA MET A 1 14.18 16.15 -44.74
C MET A 1 14.84 16.25 -43.39
N SER A 2 14.77 17.41 -42.71
CA SER A 2 15.20 17.50 -41.32
C SER A 2 14.33 16.56 -40.49
N LYS A 3 14.98 15.79 -39.62
CA LYS A 3 14.29 14.90 -38.71
C LYS A 3 13.68 15.75 -37.57
N PRO A 4 12.41 15.51 -37.17
CA PRO A 4 11.69 16.40 -36.27
C PRO A 4 11.99 16.18 -34.78
N LEU A 5 12.73 15.13 -34.41
CA LEU A 5 13.11 14.87 -33.02
C LEU A 5 14.61 15.05 -32.79
N SER A 6 15.01 15.39 -31.58
CA SER A 6 16.38 15.37 -31.05
C SER A 6 16.34 14.78 -29.65
N LEU A 7 17.45 14.21 -29.20
CA LEU A 7 17.59 13.86 -27.78
C LEU A 7 17.53 15.14 -26.93
N PHE A 8 16.90 15.03 -25.77
CA PHE A 8 16.71 16.13 -24.81
C PHE A 8 17.91 16.33 -23.87
N ILE A 9 18.83 15.36 -23.86
CA ILE A 9 20.12 15.36 -23.17
C ILE A 9 21.16 14.69 -24.06
N ASN A 10 22.43 14.90 -23.77
CA ASN A 10 23.50 14.05 -24.29
C ASN A 10 23.74 12.89 -23.30
N PRO A 11 23.41 11.63 -23.64
CA PRO A 11 23.57 10.50 -22.73
C PRO A 11 25.03 10.23 -22.34
N GLU A 12 26.01 10.78 -23.07
CA GLU A 12 27.44 10.66 -22.73
C GLU A 12 27.88 11.59 -21.57
N ASP A 13 27.05 12.57 -21.17
CA ASP A 13 27.39 13.59 -20.15
C ASP A 13 27.14 13.12 -18.69
N ASP A 14 27.51 11.86 -18.39
CA ASP A 14 27.42 11.25 -17.04
C ASP A 14 26.01 11.36 -16.41
N TRP A 15 24.99 11.09 -17.21
CA TRP A 15 23.63 10.99 -16.71
C TRP A 15 23.37 9.64 -16.06
N HIS A 16 22.52 9.63 -15.05
CA HIS A 16 22.04 8.45 -14.36
C HIS A 16 20.53 8.50 -14.22
N LEU A 17 19.90 7.34 -14.37
CA LEU A 17 18.49 7.17 -14.07
C LEU A 17 18.30 7.10 -12.55
N GLU A 18 17.60 8.08 -11.99
CA GLU A 18 17.15 8.02 -10.58
C GLU A 18 15.86 7.20 -10.50
N TYR A 19 14.90 7.46 -11.40
CA TYR A 19 13.77 6.57 -11.63
C TYR A 19 13.17 6.69 -13.04
N GLY A 20 12.68 5.56 -13.56
CA GLY A 20 12.02 5.44 -14.86
C GLY A 20 10.65 6.13 -14.91
N PHE A 21 10.07 6.24 -16.11
CA PHE A 21 8.78 6.90 -16.30
C PHE A 21 7.66 6.37 -15.38
N GLY A 22 6.94 7.27 -14.70
CA GLY A 22 5.77 6.98 -13.87
C GLY A 22 5.55 7.98 -12.74
N TRP A 23 4.54 7.72 -11.89
CA TRP A 23 4.02 8.66 -10.89
C TRP A 23 5.07 9.10 -9.86
N SER A 24 5.36 10.40 -9.78
CA SER A 24 6.29 10.98 -8.78
C SER A 24 5.63 11.28 -7.42
N GLU A 25 6.41 11.18 -6.35
CA GLU A 25 5.97 11.30 -4.94
C GLU A 25 5.51 12.69 -4.50
N GLU A 26 5.81 13.74 -5.27
CA GLU A 26 5.76 15.12 -4.79
C GLU A 26 4.41 15.82 -4.96
N SER A 27 3.39 15.18 -5.52
CA SER A 27 2.04 15.78 -5.51
C SER A 27 1.43 15.64 -4.11
N ASP A 28 1.63 16.63 -3.25
CA ASP A 28 0.77 16.83 -2.09
C ASP A 28 -0.70 16.77 -2.57
N GLU A 29 -1.52 15.91 -1.96
CA GLU A 29 -2.92 15.68 -2.35
C GLU A 29 -3.79 16.98 -2.34
N ASP A 30 -3.26 18.11 -1.86
CA ASP A 30 -3.91 19.41 -1.81
C ASP A 30 -3.43 20.41 -2.91
N SER A 31 -2.40 20.10 -3.71
CA SER A 31 -2.04 20.95 -4.87
C SER A 31 -2.81 20.51 -6.12
N MET A 32 -3.95 21.16 -6.37
CA MET A 32 -4.63 21.09 -7.68
C MET A 32 -3.86 21.83 -8.80
N THR A 33 -2.56 22.05 -8.63
CA THR A 33 -1.69 22.49 -9.71
C THR A 33 -1.51 21.31 -10.65
N PHE A 34 -1.93 21.50 -11.90
CA PHE A 34 -1.67 20.57 -12.98
C PHE A 34 -0.15 20.41 -13.08
N ASP A 35 0.40 19.29 -12.62
CA ASP A 35 1.80 18.94 -12.78
C ASP A 35 1.91 17.77 -13.76
N ILE A 36 3.04 17.67 -14.46
CA ILE A 36 3.33 16.49 -15.28
C ILE A 36 3.60 15.31 -14.33
N HIS A 37 2.55 14.55 -14.04
CA HIS A 37 2.58 13.55 -12.97
C HIS A 37 3.42 12.31 -13.30
N ASP A 38 3.60 11.99 -14.59
CA ASP A 38 4.44 10.89 -15.06
C ASP A 38 5.62 11.41 -15.88
N HIS A 39 6.82 11.21 -15.36
CA HIS A 39 8.06 11.62 -15.99
C HIS A 39 9.20 10.67 -15.61
N THR A 40 10.28 10.72 -16.38
CA THR A 40 11.56 10.09 -16.03
C THR A 40 12.41 11.09 -15.25
N LEU A 41 12.95 10.68 -14.10
CA LEU A 41 13.91 11.50 -13.33
C LEU A 41 15.34 11.06 -13.63
N LEU A 42 16.12 12.01 -14.11
CA LEU A 42 17.54 11.86 -14.39
C LEU A 42 18.37 12.73 -13.46
N SER A 43 19.56 12.24 -13.11
CA SER A 43 20.57 13.00 -12.43
C SER A 43 21.87 13.06 -13.21
N THR A 44 22.68 14.08 -12.96
CA THR A 44 24.03 14.18 -13.49
C THR A 44 24.91 14.98 -12.54
N ALA A 45 26.20 14.64 -12.48
CA ALA A 45 27.23 15.46 -11.83
C ALA A 45 27.85 16.50 -12.78
N GLY A 46 27.49 16.46 -14.06
CA GLY A 46 27.97 17.36 -15.11
C GLY A 46 27.24 18.70 -15.16
N ASP A 47 27.31 19.36 -16.30
CA ASP A 47 26.67 20.66 -16.53
C ASP A 47 25.14 20.58 -16.66
N GLY A 48 24.57 19.38 -16.83
CA GLY A 48 23.13 19.16 -16.90
C GLY A 48 22.45 19.88 -18.06
N LEU A 49 23.09 19.96 -19.23
CA LEU A 49 22.55 20.65 -20.41
C LEU A 49 21.27 19.97 -20.92
N ILE A 50 20.25 20.78 -21.22
CA ILE A 50 18.92 20.34 -21.67
C ILE A 50 18.64 20.92 -23.05
N TYR A 51 18.14 20.10 -23.96
CA TYR A 51 17.84 20.48 -25.34
C TYR A 51 16.36 20.30 -25.71
N ALA A 52 15.88 21.12 -26.63
CA ALA A 52 14.54 21.01 -27.21
C ALA A 52 14.42 19.71 -28.02
N ALA A 53 13.50 18.85 -27.63
CA ALA A 53 13.33 17.53 -28.22
C ALA A 53 12.73 17.59 -29.62
N ALA A 54 12.12 18.71 -30.00
CA ALA A 54 11.44 18.90 -31.27
C ALA A 54 11.26 20.39 -31.59
N PRO A 55 10.84 20.80 -32.81
CA PRO A 55 10.52 22.19 -33.09
C PRO A 55 9.13 22.52 -32.55
N GLY A 56 8.96 23.69 -31.95
CA GLY A 56 7.74 23.96 -31.19
C GLY A 56 7.65 25.33 -30.58
N GLU A 57 6.63 25.50 -29.75
CA GLU A 57 6.41 26.67 -28.90
C GLU A 57 6.71 26.30 -27.45
N LEU A 58 7.73 26.90 -26.87
CA LEU A 58 8.07 26.79 -25.46
C LEU A 58 7.11 27.65 -24.63
N SER A 59 6.56 27.08 -23.56
CA SER A 59 5.67 27.75 -22.62
C SER A 59 5.92 27.25 -21.20
N VAL A 60 5.61 28.08 -20.20
CA VAL A 60 5.57 27.67 -18.79
C VAL A 60 4.20 27.07 -18.44
N LYS A 61 3.18 27.22 -19.31
CA LYS A 61 1.86 26.61 -19.14
C LYS A 61 1.82 25.20 -19.71
N LEU A 62 1.14 24.31 -18.99
CA LEU A 62 0.78 22.99 -19.52
C LEU A 62 -0.38 23.10 -20.52
N PRO A 63 -0.48 22.15 -21.46
CA PRO A 63 -1.66 22.02 -22.31
C PRO A 63 -2.88 21.71 -21.45
N SER A 64 -3.95 22.50 -21.60
CA SER A 64 -5.25 22.17 -20.99
C SER A 64 -5.78 20.90 -21.64
N THR A 65 -6.02 19.86 -20.83
CA THR A 65 -6.54 18.55 -21.28
C THR A 65 -8.01 18.58 -21.69
N GLU A 66 -8.72 19.69 -21.44
CA GLU A 66 -10.05 19.90 -22.01
C GLU A 66 -9.87 20.60 -23.35
N GLY A 67 -10.38 20.01 -24.44
CA GLY A 67 -10.28 20.47 -25.83
C GLY A 67 -10.94 21.83 -26.14
N LEU A 68 -10.90 22.76 -25.19
CA LEU A 68 -11.02 24.17 -25.42
C LEU A 68 -9.65 24.69 -25.82
N ASP A 69 -9.58 25.20 -27.03
CA ASP A 69 -8.49 26.05 -27.49
C ASP A 69 -8.15 27.05 -26.36
N PRO A 70 -6.91 27.08 -25.81
CA PRO A 70 -6.53 27.91 -24.66
C PRO A 70 -6.58 29.43 -24.92
N ILE A 71 -7.25 29.84 -25.99
CA ILE A 71 -7.47 31.20 -26.43
C ILE A 71 -8.77 31.78 -25.79
N GLU A 72 -9.72 30.96 -25.31
CA GLU A 72 -11.06 31.48 -24.97
C GLU A 72 -11.43 31.64 -23.49
N GLU A 73 -10.70 31.07 -22.52
CA GLU A 73 -10.96 31.37 -21.10
C GLU A 73 -9.83 32.19 -20.44
N PRO A 74 -10.11 33.43 -19.97
CA PRO A 74 -9.14 34.20 -19.21
C PRO A 74 -8.96 33.53 -17.84
N LEU A 75 -7.84 32.84 -17.68
CA LEU A 75 -7.39 32.31 -16.40
C LEU A 75 -7.23 33.43 -15.35
N ASP A 76 -7.49 33.07 -14.09
CA ASP A 76 -7.28 33.91 -12.92
C ASP A 76 -5.83 34.43 -12.91
N SER A 77 -5.67 35.76 -13.01
CA SER A 77 -4.39 36.47 -13.12
C SER A 77 -3.55 36.42 -11.83
N SER A 78 -3.78 35.43 -10.96
CA SER A 78 -3.25 35.34 -9.60
C SER A 78 -2.09 34.34 -9.46
N ILE A 79 -1.77 33.54 -10.50
CA ILE A 79 -0.57 32.70 -10.52
C ILE A 79 0.64 33.57 -10.86
N THR A 80 1.12 34.30 -9.86
CA THR A 80 2.47 34.88 -9.89
C THR A 80 3.46 33.77 -9.54
N LEU A 81 4.22 33.30 -10.54
CA LEU A 81 5.47 32.59 -10.26
C LEU A 81 6.37 33.53 -9.48
N ASP A 82 6.85 33.07 -8.33
CA ASP A 82 7.75 33.85 -7.49
C ASP A 82 9.06 34.04 -8.28
N PRO A 83 9.45 35.28 -8.61
CA PRO A 83 10.69 35.54 -9.32
C PRO A 83 11.93 35.08 -8.54
N ASP A 84 11.79 34.76 -7.24
CA ASP A 84 12.83 34.18 -6.41
C ASP A 84 12.90 32.63 -6.49
N GLU A 85 12.07 31.97 -7.32
CA GLU A 85 12.23 30.55 -7.59
C GLU A 85 13.45 30.28 -8.50
N ASP A 86 14.43 29.57 -7.94
CA ASP A 86 15.65 29.12 -8.65
C ASP A 86 15.37 28.11 -9.78
N THR A 87 14.11 27.68 -9.94
CA THR A 87 13.70 26.62 -10.86
C THR A 87 12.40 26.96 -11.57
N ILE A 88 12.26 26.47 -12.80
CA ILE A 88 11.06 26.63 -13.61
C ILE A 88 10.76 25.34 -14.37
N ASP A 89 9.47 25.05 -14.50
CA ASP A 89 8.95 23.93 -15.30
C ASP A 89 8.43 24.48 -16.62
N ILE A 90 8.73 23.78 -17.71
CA ILE A 90 8.34 24.21 -19.06
C ILE A 90 7.78 23.07 -19.89
N THR A 91 6.93 23.45 -20.81
CA THR A 91 6.35 22.60 -21.84
C THR A 91 6.74 23.10 -23.22
N LEU A 92 7.16 22.19 -24.07
CA LEU A 92 7.44 22.42 -25.48
C LEU A 92 6.29 21.84 -26.31
N HIS A 93 5.42 22.69 -26.83
CA HIS A 93 4.32 22.28 -27.71
C HIS A 93 4.82 22.09 -29.14
N LEU A 94 4.49 20.98 -29.78
CA LEU A 94 4.88 20.77 -31.17
C LEU A 94 4.21 21.78 -32.12
N SER A 95 5.00 22.41 -32.99
CA SER A 95 4.46 23.29 -34.02
C SER A 95 3.89 22.45 -35.18
N LEU A 96 2.59 22.14 -35.13
CA LEU A 96 1.91 21.35 -36.18
C LEU A 96 1.89 22.05 -37.56
N ASN A 97 2.14 23.37 -37.59
CA ASN A 97 2.17 24.20 -38.79
C ASN A 97 3.50 24.13 -39.56
N GLN A 98 4.61 23.75 -38.90
CA GLN A 98 5.89 23.56 -39.57
C GLN A 98 5.98 22.12 -40.07
N ALA A 99 5.50 21.85 -41.29
CA ALA A 99 5.86 20.70 -42.15
C ALA A 99 6.36 19.41 -41.45
N LEU A 100 5.73 18.98 -40.34
CA LEU A 100 6.02 17.68 -39.76
C LEU A 100 5.69 16.70 -40.87
N ALA A 101 6.70 15.90 -41.25
CA ALA A 101 6.55 14.94 -42.32
C ALA A 101 5.23 14.19 -42.10
N SER A 102 4.43 14.02 -43.15
CA SER A 102 3.18 13.22 -43.09
C SER A 102 3.39 11.93 -42.33
N ASP A 103 4.57 11.34 -42.50
CA ASP A 103 5.02 10.09 -41.92
C ASP A 103 5.23 10.19 -40.40
N PHE A 104 5.71 11.34 -39.88
CA PHE A 104 5.81 11.57 -38.43
C PHE A 104 4.42 11.63 -37.81
N ARG A 105 3.49 12.40 -38.40
CA ARG A 105 2.12 12.51 -37.90
C ARG A 105 1.38 11.19 -37.97
N ALA A 106 1.53 10.45 -39.08
CA ALA A 106 0.95 9.13 -39.23
C ALA A 106 1.48 8.18 -38.15
N ARG A 107 2.81 8.08 -37.98
CA ARG A 107 3.42 7.24 -36.94
C ARG A 107 3.01 7.67 -35.54
N SER A 108 2.99 8.97 -35.28
CA SER A 108 2.62 9.51 -33.97
C SER A 108 1.15 9.26 -33.63
N SER A 109 0.24 9.26 -34.61
CA SER A 109 -1.17 8.93 -34.36
C SER A 109 -1.41 7.47 -33.94
N GLU A 110 -0.45 6.57 -34.20
CA GLU A 110 -0.50 5.19 -33.72
C GLU A 110 -0.27 5.08 -32.20
N ILE A 111 0.27 6.14 -31.58
CA ILE A 111 0.64 6.23 -30.16
C ILE A 111 0.07 7.50 -29.50
N HIS A 112 -1.20 7.79 -29.79
CA HIS A 112 -1.96 8.90 -29.21
C HIS A 112 -1.51 10.32 -29.59
N THR A 113 -0.88 10.50 -30.75
CA THR A 113 -0.48 11.81 -31.29
C THR A 113 0.34 12.64 -30.30
N VAL A 114 1.66 12.58 -30.41
CA VAL A 114 2.58 13.41 -29.64
C VAL A 114 2.22 14.88 -29.87
N THR A 115 1.95 15.60 -28.78
CA THR A 115 1.55 17.00 -28.75
C THR A 115 2.65 17.90 -28.20
N GLY A 116 3.61 17.33 -27.46
CA GLY A 116 4.71 18.10 -26.89
C GLY A 116 5.65 17.31 -25.98
N PHE A 117 6.48 18.04 -25.25
CA PHE A 117 7.45 17.51 -24.29
C PHE A 117 7.44 18.35 -23.03
N GLY A 118 7.46 17.70 -21.88
CA GLY A 118 7.50 18.32 -20.57
C GLY A 118 8.91 18.25 -19.97
N TYR A 119 9.39 19.38 -19.45
CA TYR A 119 10.67 19.48 -18.76
C TYR A 119 10.45 20.15 -17.41
N GLN A 120 10.86 19.51 -16.33
CA GLN A 120 10.73 20.10 -14.99
C GLN A 120 12.09 20.19 -14.30
N ASN A 121 12.17 21.11 -13.34
CA ASN A 121 13.38 21.43 -12.57
C ASN A 121 14.51 22.04 -13.41
N ILE A 122 14.21 22.99 -14.30
CA ILE A 122 15.22 23.75 -15.06
C ILE A 122 15.65 24.99 -14.29
N GLU A 123 16.93 25.36 -14.30
CA GLU A 123 17.39 26.62 -13.71
C GLU A 123 16.76 27.83 -14.42
N SER A 124 15.99 28.62 -13.67
CA SER A 124 15.26 29.78 -14.20
C SER A 124 16.22 30.79 -14.85
N SER A 125 17.41 30.97 -14.28
CA SER A 125 18.43 31.89 -14.82
C SER A 125 18.96 31.50 -16.20
N ASP A 126 19.08 30.21 -16.51
CA ASP A 126 19.54 29.76 -17.82
C ASP A 126 18.42 29.83 -18.85
N LEU A 127 17.18 29.52 -18.46
CA LEU A 127 16.04 29.67 -19.35
C LEU A 127 15.80 31.13 -19.72
N ILE A 128 15.95 32.07 -18.77
CA ILE A 128 15.88 33.50 -19.05
C ILE A 128 16.88 33.88 -20.16
N ARG A 129 18.12 33.37 -20.12
CA ARG A 129 19.12 33.64 -21.18
C ARG A 129 18.66 33.14 -22.55
N VAL A 130 17.93 32.03 -22.61
CA VAL A 130 17.33 31.53 -23.87
C VAL A 130 16.30 32.54 -24.37
N VAL A 131 15.37 33.00 -23.51
CA VAL A 131 14.38 34.03 -23.87
C VAL A 131 15.05 35.32 -24.35
N GLU A 132 16.11 35.76 -23.67
CA GLU A 132 16.88 36.94 -24.08
C GLU A 132 17.52 36.80 -25.46
N ALA A 133 18.01 35.60 -25.81
CA ALA A 133 18.60 35.35 -27.11
C ALA A 133 17.57 35.52 -28.23
N TYR A 134 16.37 34.94 -28.06
CA TYR A 134 15.23 35.09 -28.98
C TYR A 134 14.64 36.51 -29.03
N TYR A 135 14.83 37.30 -27.97
CA TYR A 135 14.49 38.72 -28.00
C TYR A 135 15.53 39.51 -28.82
N LYS A 136 16.83 39.23 -28.63
CA LYS A 136 17.94 39.95 -29.29
C LYS A 136 18.05 39.63 -30.79
N ASP A 137 17.70 38.42 -31.20
CA ASP A 137 17.72 38.02 -32.62
C ASP A 137 16.51 38.53 -33.43
N GLY A 138 15.52 39.13 -32.76
CA GLY A 138 14.32 39.70 -33.38
C GLY A 138 13.23 38.68 -33.71
N THR A 139 13.33 37.44 -33.21
CA THR A 139 12.32 36.40 -33.40
C THR A 139 11.03 36.70 -32.63
N LEU A 140 11.14 37.36 -31.48
CA LEU A 140 9.99 37.87 -30.72
C LEU A 140 9.62 39.28 -31.20
N PRO A 141 8.33 39.62 -31.38
CA PRO A 141 7.91 40.88 -31.98
C PRO A 141 8.43 42.09 -31.17
N PRO A 142 9.40 42.87 -31.70
CA PRO A 142 10.18 43.82 -30.91
C PRO A 142 9.45 45.12 -30.55
N ASN A 143 8.14 45.24 -30.80
CA ASN A 143 7.53 46.55 -31.00
C ASN A 143 6.70 47.13 -29.85
N GLN A 144 6.55 46.48 -28.68
CA GLN A 144 5.83 47.11 -27.54
C GLN A 144 6.31 46.73 -26.12
N LEU A 145 7.23 45.77 -25.97
CA LEU A 145 7.63 45.24 -24.66
C LEU A 145 9.14 45.36 -24.47
N SER A 146 9.59 45.79 -23.29
CA SER A 146 11.00 45.69 -22.90
C SER A 146 11.41 44.22 -22.75
N GLN A 147 12.71 43.96 -22.77
CA GLN A 147 13.25 42.63 -22.48
C GLN A 147 12.75 42.08 -21.14
N GLU A 148 12.66 42.92 -20.10
CA GLU A 148 12.12 42.50 -18.81
C GLU A 148 10.64 42.13 -18.90
N GLN A 149 9.84 42.86 -19.68
CA GLN A 149 8.43 42.56 -19.90
C GLN A 149 8.23 41.25 -20.68
N VAL A 150 9.09 40.97 -21.66
CA VAL A 150 9.08 39.70 -22.41
C VAL A 150 9.39 38.52 -21.51
N ILE A 151 10.41 38.64 -20.66
CA ILE A 151 10.76 37.61 -19.67
C ILE A 151 9.62 37.42 -18.67
N ALA A 152 9.05 38.51 -18.14
CA ALA A 152 7.93 38.44 -17.20
C ALA A 152 6.70 37.75 -17.82
N GLN A 153 6.33 38.10 -19.05
CA GLN A 153 5.23 37.45 -19.76
C GLN A 153 5.50 35.97 -20.05
N PHE A 154 6.74 35.60 -20.38
CA PHE A 154 7.09 34.19 -20.57
C PHE A 154 6.99 33.40 -19.26
N ILE A 155 7.54 33.93 -18.17
CA ILE A 155 7.45 33.31 -16.84
C ILE A 155 5.97 33.16 -16.45
N GLN A 156 5.13 34.18 -16.66
CA GLN A 156 3.68 34.11 -16.42
C GLN A 156 2.92 33.19 -17.39
N GLY A 157 3.60 32.59 -18.38
CA GLY A 157 2.99 31.76 -19.42
C GLY A 157 2.06 32.53 -20.35
N GLU A 158 2.17 33.85 -20.42
CA GLU A 158 1.46 34.71 -21.38
C GLU A 158 2.16 34.75 -22.74
N LEU A 159 3.48 34.53 -22.75
CA LEU A 159 4.29 34.46 -23.96
C LEU A 159 4.70 33.02 -24.25
N ARG A 160 4.63 32.66 -25.54
CA ARG A 160 5.20 31.43 -26.07
C ARG A 160 6.38 31.76 -26.98
N ILE A 161 7.43 30.96 -26.91
CA ILE A 161 8.67 31.22 -27.65
C ILE A 161 8.88 30.11 -28.67
N PRO A 162 8.93 30.41 -29.97
CA PRO A 162 9.24 29.40 -30.97
C PRO A 162 10.69 28.92 -30.78
N VAL A 163 10.89 27.61 -30.73
CA VAL A 163 12.21 26.99 -30.65
C VAL A 163 12.39 25.93 -31.72
N GLU A 164 13.61 25.81 -32.23
CA GLU A 164 13.99 24.77 -33.19
C GLU A 164 14.44 23.48 -32.47
N THR A 165 14.41 22.36 -33.19
CA THR A 165 14.88 21.07 -32.69
C THR A 165 16.35 21.13 -32.27
N GLY A 166 16.68 20.61 -31.08
CA GLY A 166 18.06 20.53 -30.57
C GLY A 166 18.63 21.83 -30.01
N VAL A 167 17.82 22.90 -29.90
CA VAL A 167 18.25 24.15 -29.24
C VAL A 167 18.46 23.93 -27.74
N LEU A 168 19.53 24.49 -27.18
CA LEU A 168 19.80 24.48 -25.73
C LEU A 168 18.71 25.29 -25.00
N LEU A 169 17.96 24.63 -24.12
CA LEU A 169 16.91 25.21 -23.29
C LEU A 169 17.41 25.71 -21.93
N GLY A 170 18.53 25.15 -21.44
CA GLY A 170 19.14 25.55 -20.19
C GLY A 170 19.85 24.40 -19.49
N LYS A 171 19.87 24.47 -18.15
CA LYS A 171 20.48 23.45 -17.28
C LYS A 171 19.47 22.86 -16.31
N ALA A 172 19.62 21.58 -16.01
CA ALA A 172 18.93 20.89 -14.93
C ALA A 172 19.34 21.50 -13.59
N SER A 173 18.40 21.68 -12.68
CA SER A 173 18.64 22.39 -11.42
C SER A 173 19.30 21.51 -10.35
N THR A 174 20.09 22.15 -9.48
CA THR A 174 20.60 21.54 -8.26
C THR A 174 19.53 21.43 -7.16
N ARG A 175 18.36 22.06 -7.33
CA ARG A 175 17.25 21.99 -6.36
C ARG A 175 16.73 20.55 -6.29
N GLY A 176 16.58 20.05 -5.06
CA GLY A 176 16.18 18.66 -4.79
C GLY A 176 17.27 17.60 -5.03
N ALA A 177 18.35 17.95 -5.72
CA ALA A 177 19.44 17.03 -6.04
C ALA A 177 20.46 16.89 -4.87
N PRO A 178 21.18 15.75 -4.76
CA PRO A 178 22.33 15.62 -3.89
C PRO A 178 23.38 16.71 -4.15
N SER A 179 24.18 17.04 -3.14
CA SER A 179 25.25 18.03 -3.30
C SER A 179 26.22 17.62 -4.41
N GLY A 180 26.39 18.50 -5.40
CA GLY A 180 27.22 18.24 -6.58
C GLY A 180 26.49 17.55 -7.74
N SER A 181 25.17 17.37 -7.64
CA SER A 181 24.34 16.79 -8.70
C SER A 181 23.24 17.77 -9.13
N ARG A 182 22.67 17.50 -10.29
CA ARG A 182 21.51 18.19 -10.88
C ARG A 182 20.43 17.17 -11.21
N TYR A 183 19.16 17.56 -11.11
CA TYR A 183 18.00 16.72 -11.41
C TYR A 183 17.20 17.28 -12.57
N LEU A 184 16.79 16.42 -13.50
CA LEU A 184 15.91 16.73 -14.62
C LEU A 184 14.75 15.74 -14.63
N LYS A 185 13.53 16.26 -14.71
CA LYS A 185 12.32 15.47 -14.94
C LYS A 185 11.89 15.68 -16.39
N PHE A 186 11.68 14.59 -17.13
CA PHE A 186 11.33 14.65 -18.55
C PHE A 186 10.15 13.74 -18.88
N ALA A 187 9.20 14.26 -19.67
CA ALA A 187 8.04 13.52 -20.14
C ALA A 187 7.75 13.81 -21.62
N VAL A 188 7.14 12.86 -22.31
CA VAL A 188 6.54 13.10 -23.63
C VAL A 188 5.04 13.25 -23.46
N LEU A 189 4.44 14.25 -24.11
CA LEU A 189 3.01 14.56 -24.01
C LEU A 189 2.29 14.10 -25.28
N THR A 190 1.14 13.46 -25.10
CA THR A 190 0.24 12.96 -26.15
C THR A 190 -1.16 13.56 -25.98
N GLU A 191 -2.09 13.27 -26.89
CA GLU A 191 -3.49 13.69 -26.76
C GLU A 191 -4.21 13.01 -25.58
N ASN A 192 -3.67 11.88 -25.10
CA ASN A 192 -4.23 11.10 -23.99
C ASN A 192 -3.47 11.25 -22.67
N GLY A 193 -2.42 12.08 -22.62
CA GLY A 193 -1.59 12.26 -21.42
C GLY A 193 -0.09 12.06 -21.68
N SER A 194 0.69 11.96 -20.61
CA SER A 194 2.13 11.68 -20.71
C SER A 194 2.41 10.22 -21.07
N ILE A 195 3.50 9.96 -21.79
CA ILE A 195 3.95 8.62 -22.18
C ILE A 195 5.46 8.47 -21.96
N ASP A 196 5.93 7.22 -21.77
CA ASP A 196 7.33 6.89 -21.50
C ASP A 196 8.25 7.46 -22.59
N PRO A 197 9.18 8.38 -22.23
CA PRO A 197 10.17 8.90 -23.15
C PRO A 197 10.97 7.81 -23.87
N ALA A 198 11.35 6.74 -23.17
CA ALA A 198 12.11 5.65 -23.75
C ALA A 198 11.34 4.98 -24.89
N TYR A 199 10.04 4.71 -24.68
CA TYR A 199 9.18 4.14 -25.70
C TYR A 199 9.07 5.05 -26.92
N ILE A 200 8.93 6.37 -26.71
CA ILE A 200 8.85 7.33 -27.81
C ILE A 200 10.13 7.36 -28.62
N TYR A 201 11.30 7.42 -27.98
CA TYR A 201 12.58 7.42 -28.70
C TYR A 201 12.85 6.09 -29.41
N GLU A 202 12.40 4.96 -28.87
CA GLU A 202 12.47 3.67 -29.54
C GLU A 202 11.51 3.61 -30.76
N TYR A 203 10.24 3.98 -30.57
CA TYR A 203 9.20 3.94 -31.59
C TYR A 203 9.43 4.94 -32.73
N MET A 204 9.96 6.12 -32.38
CA MET A 204 10.19 7.23 -33.30
C MET A 204 11.66 7.35 -33.72
N ARG A 205 12.49 6.32 -33.54
CA ARG A 205 13.96 6.35 -33.79
C ARG A 205 14.35 6.90 -35.16
N ASP A 206 13.54 6.62 -36.18
CA ASP A 206 13.80 7.08 -37.56
C ASP A 206 13.64 8.60 -37.70
N PHE A 207 12.90 9.23 -36.79
CA PHE A 207 12.62 10.66 -36.74
C PHE A 207 13.57 11.44 -35.81
N VAL A 208 14.56 10.79 -35.19
CA VAL A 208 15.55 11.43 -34.31
C VAL A 208 16.80 11.86 -35.09
N THR A 209 17.15 13.14 -34.99
CA THR A 209 18.30 13.81 -35.64
C THR A 209 19.64 13.23 -35.19
N ASN A 210 19.74 12.87 -33.91
CA ASN A 210 20.88 12.17 -33.32
C ASN A 210 21.17 10.82 -34.01
N GLY A 211 22.42 10.37 -33.90
CA GLY A 211 22.84 9.08 -34.40
C GLY A 211 22.11 7.95 -33.68
N GLN A 212 21.85 6.84 -34.37
CA GLN A 212 21.17 5.69 -33.75
C GLN A 212 21.95 5.14 -32.54
N SER A 213 23.28 5.27 -32.53
CA SER A 213 24.09 4.93 -31.36
C SER A 213 23.78 5.79 -30.14
N GLU A 214 23.52 7.09 -30.31
CA GLU A 214 23.16 7.98 -29.19
C GLU A 214 21.75 7.66 -28.69
N VAL A 215 20.81 7.34 -29.59
CA VAL A 215 19.49 6.84 -29.21
C VAL A 215 19.63 5.53 -28.42
N ASP A 216 20.47 4.60 -28.87
CA ASP A 216 20.72 3.35 -28.16
C ASP A 216 21.37 3.59 -26.78
N GLU A 217 22.26 4.59 -26.63
CA GLU A 217 22.80 4.99 -25.31
C GLU A 217 21.74 5.62 -24.43
N LEU A 218 20.85 6.47 -24.97
CA LEU A 218 19.70 6.97 -24.22
C LEU A 218 18.80 5.81 -23.78
N LEU A 219 18.49 4.85 -24.64
CA LEU A 219 17.67 3.68 -24.30
C LEU A 219 18.37 2.70 -23.35
N LYS A 220 19.70 2.73 -23.22
CA LYS A 220 20.42 2.03 -22.15
C LYS A 220 20.34 2.78 -20.82
N LEU A 221 20.41 4.11 -20.88
CA LEU A 221 20.31 5.00 -19.72
C LEU A 221 18.91 4.99 -19.13
N ILE A 222 17.91 5.22 -19.98
CA ILE A 222 16.49 5.16 -19.71
C ILE A 222 15.89 3.97 -20.46
N PRO A 223 16.13 2.73 -20.04
CA PRO A 223 15.44 1.60 -20.64
C PRO A 223 13.95 1.80 -20.47
N VAL A 224 13.17 1.33 -21.44
CA VAL A 224 11.72 1.18 -21.32
C VAL A 224 11.48 0.41 -20.04
N SER A 225 11.17 1.15 -18.98
CA SER A 225 11.28 0.63 -17.62
C SER A 225 10.09 -0.29 -17.32
N TRP A 226 9.04 -0.12 -18.11
CA TRP A 226 7.79 -0.84 -18.02
C TRP A 226 7.27 -1.13 -19.44
N PRO A 227 6.83 -2.36 -19.71
CA PRO A 227 6.18 -2.65 -20.98
C PRO A 227 4.95 -1.74 -21.11
N LEU A 228 4.80 -1.09 -22.25
CA LEU A 228 3.55 -0.43 -22.60
C LEU A 228 2.61 -1.44 -23.25
N MET A 229 1.31 -1.25 -23.07
CA MET A 229 0.32 -2.01 -23.82
C MET A 229 0.20 -1.37 -25.19
N ASP A 230 0.47 -2.13 -26.25
CA ASP A 230 0.29 -1.65 -27.62
C ASP A 230 -1.21 -1.40 -27.86
N PRO A 231 -1.63 -0.14 -28.13
CA PRO A 231 -3.04 0.20 -28.31
C PRO A 231 -3.63 -0.41 -29.60
N LEU A 232 -2.80 -0.93 -30.50
CA LEU A 232 -3.23 -1.59 -31.74
C LEU A 232 -3.54 -3.08 -31.56
N LEU A 233 -3.21 -3.68 -30.40
CA LEU A 233 -3.62 -5.04 -30.09
C LEU A 233 -5.14 -5.14 -30.05
N ASP A 234 -5.70 -6.30 -30.36
CA ASP A 234 -7.08 -6.55 -29.98
C ASP A 234 -7.22 -6.78 -28.47
N LYS A 235 -8.45 -6.67 -27.95
CA LYS A 235 -8.73 -6.81 -26.52
C LYS A 235 -8.21 -8.11 -25.92
N SER A 236 -8.37 -9.24 -26.64
CA SER A 236 -7.94 -10.55 -26.15
C SER A 236 -6.43 -10.69 -26.16
N GLU A 237 -5.76 -10.21 -27.21
CA GLU A 237 -4.30 -10.17 -27.30
C GLU A 237 -3.69 -9.30 -26.21
N ALA A 238 -4.28 -8.14 -25.93
CA ALA A 238 -3.83 -7.24 -24.87
C ALA A 238 -3.99 -7.87 -23.47
N ILE A 239 -5.11 -8.57 -23.20
CA ILE A 239 -5.26 -9.34 -21.96
C ILE A 239 -4.20 -10.46 -21.88
N GLU A 240 -3.93 -11.18 -22.97
CA GLU A 240 -2.91 -12.25 -22.99
C GLU A 240 -1.49 -11.71 -22.73
N LYS A 241 -1.17 -10.48 -23.15
CA LYS A 241 0.12 -9.85 -22.80
C LYS A 241 0.34 -9.72 -21.29
N THR A 242 -0.74 -9.52 -20.52
CA THR A 242 -0.66 -9.39 -19.05
C THR A 242 -0.24 -10.70 -18.35
N VAL A 243 -0.28 -11.84 -19.04
CA VAL A 243 0.19 -13.14 -18.52
C VAL A 243 1.72 -13.19 -18.43
N ASN A 244 2.40 -12.49 -19.33
CA ASN A 244 3.85 -12.65 -19.54
C ASN A 244 4.66 -11.44 -19.07
N SER A 245 4.01 -10.36 -18.67
CA SER A 245 4.68 -9.10 -18.36
C SER A 245 3.96 -8.35 -17.25
N ILE A 246 4.74 -7.75 -16.34
CA ILE A 246 4.22 -6.89 -15.28
C ILE A 246 4.11 -5.48 -15.83
N PHE A 247 2.94 -4.86 -15.67
CA PHE A 247 2.64 -3.50 -16.11
C PHE A 247 2.41 -2.59 -14.88
N PRO A 248 2.77 -1.30 -14.95
CA PRO A 248 2.40 -0.32 -13.93
C PRO A 248 0.89 -0.21 -13.83
N PHE A 249 0.41 0.17 -12.67
CA PHE A 249 -1.03 0.34 -12.47
C PHE A 249 -1.63 1.44 -13.34
N THR A 250 -0.89 2.51 -13.64
CA THR A 250 -1.33 3.59 -14.55
C THR A 250 -1.58 3.04 -15.96
N VAL A 251 -0.61 2.30 -16.53
CA VAL A 251 -0.75 1.64 -17.84
C VAL A 251 -1.91 0.64 -17.83
N LEU A 252 -2.09 -0.13 -16.75
CA LEU A 252 -3.22 -1.05 -16.63
C LEU A 252 -4.56 -0.31 -16.55
N HIS A 253 -4.62 0.87 -15.94
CA HIS A 253 -5.83 1.70 -15.88
C HIS A 253 -6.17 2.31 -17.24
N GLU A 254 -5.18 2.84 -17.95
CA GLU A 254 -5.34 3.32 -19.33
C GLU A 254 -5.80 2.18 -20.23
N PHE A 255 -5.17 1.01 -20.10
CA PHE A 255 -5.57 -0.22 -20.78
C PHE A 255 -7.04 -0.59 -20.48
N ARG A 256 -7.46 -0.55 -19.21
CA ARG A 256 -8.85 -0.83 -18.82
C ARG A 256 -9.84 0.09 -19.55
N ASN A 257 -9.52 1.37 -19.65
CA ASN A 257 -10.39 2.37 -20.26
C ASN A 257 -10.36 2.29 -21.80
N ALA A 258 -9.17 2.22 -22.40
CA ALA A 258 -8.97 2.22 -23.85
C ALA A 258 -9.62 1.01 -24.51
N PHE A 259 -9.62 -0.14 -23.82
CA PHE A 259 -10.21 -1.38 -24.32
C PHE A 259 -11.63 -1.63 -23.80
N ASP A 260 -12.20 -0.72 -23.00
CA ASP A 260 -13.52 -0.87 -22.36
C ASP A 260 -13.67 -2.27 -21.73
N LEU A 261 -12.77 -2.60 -20.80
CA LEU A 261 -12.76 -3.91 -20.15
C LEU A 261 -13.94 -4.02 -19.19
N SER A 262 -14.68 -5.12 -19.28
CA SER A 262 -15.63 -5.52 -18.25
C SER A 262 -14.92 -5.80 -16.92
N ASP A 263 -15.67 -5.82 -15.82
CA ASP A 263 -15.08 -6.11 -14.50
C ASP A 263 -14.49 -7.53 -14.41
N GLU A 264 -15.02 -8.50 -15.16
CA GLU A 264 -14.48 -9.86 -15.27
C GLU A 264 -13.16 -9.90 -16.05
N GLU A 265 -13.10 -9.21 -17.19
CA GLU A 265 -11.86 -9.05 -17.97
C GLU A 265 -10.79 -8.31 -17.14
N TRP A 266 -11.20 -7.24 -16.42
CA TRP A 266 -10.29 -6.51 -15.53
C TRP A 266 -9.79 -7.38 -14.37
N ARG A 267 -10.63 -8.25 -13.81
CA ARG A 267 -10.19 -9.23 -12.81
C ARG A 267 -9.22 -10.24 -13.41
N THR A 268 -9.40 -10.66 -14.66
CA THR A 268 -8.48 -11.56 -15.36
C THR A 268 -7.12 -10.91 -15.53
N VAL A 269 -7.07 -9.65 -15.96
CA VAL A 269 -5.85 -8.83 -15.99
C VAL A 269 -5.19 -8.79 -14.62
N GLY A 270 -5.97 -8.49 -13.57
CA GLY A 270 -5.47 -8.48 -12.20
C GLY A 270 -4.91 -9.81 -11.71
N ASP A 271 -5.55 -10.93 -12.07
CA ASP A 271 -5.09 -12.28 -11.71
C ASP A 271 -3.79 -12.65 -12.43
N ASN A 272 -3.64 -12.24 -13.70
CA ASN A 272 -2.40 -12.40 -14.44
C ASN A 272 -1.24 -11.62 -13.80
N GLN A 273 -1.47 -10.34 -13.48
CA GLN A 273 -0.48 -9.50 -12.79
C GLN A 273 -0.12 -10.04 -11.41
N LYS A 274 -1.13 -10.42 -10.61
CA LYS A 274 -0.94 -11.03 -9.30
C LYS A 274 -0.10 -12.30 -9.37
N ALA A 275 -0.36 -13.17 -10.35
CA ALA A 275 0.42 -14.39 -10.56
C ALA A 275 1.91 -14.08 -10.81
N LEU A 276 2.20 -13.11 -11.68
CA LEU A 276 3.57 -12.67 -11.96
C LEU A 276 4.28 -12.11 -10.71
N TYR A 277 3.61 -11.29 -9.90
CA TYR A 277 4.17 -10.81 -8.64
C TYR A 277 4.41 -11.95 -7.64
N ILE A 278 3.48 -12.91 -7.52
CA ILE A 278 3.66 -14.10 -6.67
C ILE A 278 4.88 -14.92 -7.12
N HIS A 279 5.11 -15.07 -8.42
CA HIS A 279 6.32 -15.71 -8.94
C HIS A 279 7.59 -14.98 -8.51
N ARG A 280 7.65 -13.65 -8.69
CA ARG A 280 8.80 -12.87 -8.24
C ARG A 280 9.00 -12.95 -6.72
N LEU A 281 7.92 -13.01 -5.93
CA LEU A 281 8.00 -13.19 -4.47
C LEU A 281 8.58 -14.57 -4.13
N ARG A 282 8.16 -15.63 -4.81
CA ARG A 282 8.77 -16.97 -4.65
C ARG A 282 10.26 -16.94 -4.94
N ASP A 283 10.67 -16.31 -6.03
CA ASP A 283 12.07 -16.19 -6.42
C ASP A 283 12.89 -15.42 -5.36
N ARG A 284 12.34 -14.32 -4.80
CA ARG A 284 12.95 -13.58 -3.68
C ARG A 284 13.18 -14.45 -2.45
N TYR A 285 12.24 -15.34 -2.13
CA TYR A 285 12.36 -16.23 -0.97
C TYR A 285 13.20 -17.49 -1.26
N GLY A 286 13.78 -17.61 -2.45
CA GLY A 286 14.66 -18.72 -2.83
C GLY A 286 13.92 -19.94 -3.42
N TYR A 287 12.69 -19.74 -3.89
CA TYR A 287 11.90 -20.76 -4.58
C TYR A 287 11.76 -20.43 -6.07
N PRO A 288 12.87 -20.33 -6.83
CA PRO A 288 12.81 -19.91 -8.22
C PRO A 288 11.94 -20.86 -9.04
N THR A 289 11.08 -20.30 -9.89
CA THR A 289 10.31 -21.11 -10.85
C THR A 289 11.26 -21.62 -11.94
N PRO A 290 11.40 -22.94 -12.17
CA PRO A 290 12.32 -23.46 -13.19
C PRO A 290 12.05 -22.86 -14.58
N GLY A 291 13.12 -22.39 -15.23
CA GLY A 291 13.05 -21.81 -16.59
C GLY A 291 12.67 -20.32 -16.63
N ARG A 292 12.32 -19.69 -15.51
CA ARG A 292 12.12 -18.23 -15.44
C ARG A 292 13.44 -17.52 -15.13
N THR A 293 13.65 -16.38 -15.77
CA THR A 293 14.80 -15.47 -15.56
C THR A 293 14.36 -14.12 -15.04
N ASP A 294 13.11 -14.00 -14.57
CA ASP A 294 12.58 -12.77 -14.00
C ASP A 294 13.42 -12.34 -12.78
N PRO A 295 13.57 -11.02 -12.56
CA PRO A 295 14.18 -10.55 -11.34
C PRO A 295 13.32 -10.93 -10.12
N PRO A 296 13.94 -11.17 -8.96
CA PRO A 296 13.22 -11.32 -7.69
C PRO A 296 12.32 -10.12 -7.40
N PHE A 297 11.30 -10.33 -6.59
CA PHE A 297 10.40 -9.24 -6.20
C PHE A 297 11.16 -8.17 -5.44
N GLU A 298 10.93 -6.92 -5.84
CA GLU A 298 11.21 -5.71 -5.08
C GLU A 298 9.90 -4.92 -5.11
N PHE A 299 9.46 -4.40 -3.96
CA PHE A 299 8.29 -3.55 -3.96
C PHE A 299 8.61 -2.29 -4.75
N ASN A 300 7.75 -1.93 -5.70
CA ASN A 300 7.90 -0.67 -6.41
C ASN A 300 7.05 0.41 -5.74
N ASP A 301 7.73 1.31 -5.03
CA ASP A 301 7.17 2.44 -4.33
C ASP A 301 6.44 3.42 -5.26
N LEU A 302 6.92 3.60 -6.50
CA LEU A 302 6.26 4.43 -7.50
C LEU A 302 4.93 3.80 -7.97
N ASP A 303 4.84 2.47 -7.97
CA ASP A 303 3.65 1.71 -8.33
C ASP A 303 2.88 1.19 -7.09
N ARG A 304 3.01 1.88 -5.95
CA ARG A 304 2.35 1.47 -4.69
C ARG A 304 0.82 1.51 -4.75
N LYS A 305 0.25 2.21 -5.74
CA LYS A 305 -1.20 2.21 -6.02
C LYS A 305 -1.66 0.92 -6.72
N ASN A 306 -0.74 0.10 -7.20
CA ASN A 306 -1.04 -1.18 -7.82
C ASN A 306 -1.64 -2.16 -6.81
N ILE A 307 -2.97 -2.29 -6.86
CA ILE A 307 -3.68 -3.21 -6.00
C ILE A 307 -3.29 -4.66 -6.24
N PHE A 308 -2.87 -5.05 -7.44
CA PHE A 308 -2.51 -6.44 -7.76
C PHE A 308 -1.16 -6.83 -7.15
N GLN A 309 -0.23 -5.88 -7.06
CA GLN A 309 1.00 -6.02 -6.26
C GLN A 309 0.66 -6.26 -4.77
N LEU A 310 -0.26 -5.46 -4.20
CA LEU A 310 -0.68 -5.63 -2.81
C LEU A 310 -1.42 -6.95 -2.58
N GLU A 311 -2.31 -7.35 -3.49
CA GLU A 311 -2.98 -8.65 -3.44
C GLU A 311 -1.96 -9.79 -3.45
N ALA A 312 -0.94 -9.74 -4.32
CA ALA A 312 0.11 -10.74 -4.42
C ALA A 312 0.90 -10.87 -3.11
N ILE A 313 1.29 -9.75 -2.50
CA ILE A 313 1.99 -9.73 -1.21
C ILE A 313 1.13 -10.39 -0.13
N VAL A 314 -0.11 -9.91 0.02
CA VAL A 314 -1.01 -10.40 1.06
C VAL A 314 -1.32 -11.88 0.85
N GLU A 315 -1.61 -12.31 -0.38
CA GLU A 315 -1.89 -13.70 -0.73
C GLU A 315 -0.67 -14.60 -0.49
N PHE A 316 0.52 -14.18 -0.91
CA PHE A 316 1.76 -14.93 -0.70
C PHE A 316 2.00 -15.21 0.79
N PHE A 317 1.98 -14.17 1.63
CA PHE A 317 2.27 -14.33 3.05
C PHE A 317 1.11 -14.97 3.83
N ALA A 318 -0.15 -14.73 3.45
CA ALA A 318 -1.29 -15.39 4.07
C ALA A 318 -1.23 -16.91 3.91
N ASN A 319 -0.60 -17.40 2.84
CA ASN A 319 -0.44 -18.81 2.52
C ASN A 319 0.94 -19.37 2.89
N PHE A 320 1.79 -18.58 3.57
CA PHE A 320 3.15 -18.98 3.95
C PHE A 320 3.28 -19.13 5.47
N ASP A 321 2.90 -20.30 5.99
CA ASP A 321 2.79 -20.56 7.44
C ASP A 321 3.98 -20.09 8.27
N ASP A 322 5.14 -20.61 7.90
CA ASP A 322 6.41 -20.35 8.54
C ASP A 322 7.44 -20.12 7.45
N PRO A 323 7.66 -18.87 7.01
CA PRO A 323 8.70 -18.58 6.02
C PRO A 323 10.10 -19.01 6.49
N TRP A 324 10.28 -19.23 7.78
CA TRP A 324 11.57 -19.51 8.41
C TRP A 324 11.83 -21.01 8.61
N LYS A 325 10.80 -21.85 8.70
CA LYS A 325 10.97 -23.31 8.79
C LYS A 325 11.61 -23.90 7.55
N LEU A 326 12.75 -24.58 7.68
CA LEU A 326 13.50 -25.15 6.56
C LEU A 326 12.61 -25.98 5.62
N GLY A 327 12.64 -25.65 4.33
CA GLY A 327 11.84 -26.30 3.28
C GLY A 327 10.36 -25.89 3.23
N ALA A 328 9.90 -24.99 4.10
CA ALA A 328 8.54 -24.46 4.02
C ALA A 328 8.34 -23.68 2.72
N LYS A 329 7.21 -23.89 2.07
CA LYS A 329 6.80 -23.16 0.87
C LYS A 329 5.45 -22.50 1.12
N PRO A 330 5.15 -21.38 0.45
CA PRO A 330 3.78 -20.91 0.36
C PRO A 330 2.89 -22.02 -0.20
N GLN A 331 1.69 -22.17 0.33
CA GLN A 331 0.71 -23.09 -0.27
C GLN A 331 0.47 -22.69 -1.72
N GLU A 332 0.41 -23.69 -2.58
CA GLU A 332 0.03 -23.48 -3.96
C GLU A 332 -1.47 -23.24 -4.06
N LYS A 333 -1.86 -22.43 -5.05
CA LYS A 333 -3.27 -22.24 -5.37
C LYS A 333 -3.85 -23.60 -5.77
N VAL A 334 -4.79 -24.08 -4.97
CA VAL A 334 -5.51 -25.34 -5.17
C VAL A 334 -6.98 -25.08 -4.96
N ASP A 335 -7.81 -25.87 -5.65
CA ASP A 335 -9.25 -25.77 -5.47
C ASP A 335 -9.63 -26.05 -4.01
N PRO A 336 -10.65 -25.36 -3.48
CA PRO A 336 -11.17 -25.67 -2.16
C PRO A 336 -11.54 -27.16 -2.08
N PHE A 337 -11.20 -27.80 -0.96
CA PHE A 337 -11.71 -29.14 -0.68
C PHE A 337 -13.23 -29.05 -0.54
N LYS A 338 -13.97 -29.86 -1.29
CA LYS A 338 -15.43 -29.86 -1.30
C LYS A 338 -15.96 -31.29 -1.18
N GLY A 339 -17.09 -31.46 -0.51
CA GLY A 339 -17.77 -32.74 -0.41
C GLY A 339 -19.27 -32.60 -0.22
N ASN A 340 -19.99 -33.69 -0.47
CA ASN A 340 -21.46 -33.70 -0.47
C ASN A 340 -22.04 -33.99 0.92
N SER A 341 -21.24 -34.56 1.83
CA SER A 341 -21.70 -34.99 3.14
C SER A 341 -20.63 -34.79 4.21
N ALA A 342 -20.97 -33.99 5.21
CA ALA A 342 -20.22 -33.78 6.45
C ALA A 342 -21.06 -34.25 7.63
N VAL A 343 -20.72 -35.39 8.24
CA VAL A 343 -21.44 -35.92 9.41
C VAL A 343 -20.93 -35.24 10.67
N VAL A 344 -21.81 -34.53 11.36
CA VAL A 344 -21.48 -33.78 12.59
C VAL A 344 -21.78 -34.63 13.83
N ASP A 345 -20.77 -34.77 14.70
CA ASP A 345 -20.84 -35.39 16.02
C ASP A 345 -20.25 -34.41 17.05
N GLU A 346 -21.12 -33.66 17.72
CA GLU A 346 -20.79 -32.51 18.57
C GLU A 346 -19.87 -31.49 17.87
N TYR A 347 -18.57 -31.49 18.20
CA TYR A 347 -17.55 -30.60 17.65
C TYR A 347 -16.77 -31.26 16.50
N TRP A 348 -16.93 -32.56 16.29
CA TRP A 348 -16.26 -33.30 15.23
C TRP A 348 -17.11 -33.36 13.98
N ILE A 349 -16.47 -33.22 12.83
CA ILE A 349 -17.10 -33.25 11.52
C ILE A 349 -16.34 -34.26 10.67
N THR A 350 -16.98 -35.37 10.33
CA THR A 350 -16.42 -36.40 9.44
C THR A 350 -16.76 -36.08 7.99
N LEU A 351 -15.75 -36.06 7.13
CA LEU A 351 -15.84 -35.54 5.76
C LEU A 351 -15.79 -36.66 4.72
N ASP A 352 -16.75 -36.65 3.77
CA ASP A 352 -16.70 -37.49 2.57
C ASP A 352 -15.60 -37.04 1.57
N GLY A 353 -15.51 -37.65 0.38
CA GLY A 353 -14.47 -37.33 -0.62
C GLY A 353 -13.21 -38.21 -0.54
N ASN A 354 -12.03 -37.73 -0.97
CA ASN A 354 -10.72 -38.39 -0.75
C ASN A 354 -9.60 -37.32 -0.63
N HIS A 355 -9.95 -36.14 -0.10
CA HIS A 355 -9.03 -35.01 0.01
C HIS A 355 -7.93 -35.27 1.03
N ASP A 356 -6.72 -34.78 0.75
CA ASP A 356 -5.57 -34.87 1.66
C ASP A 356 -5.71 -33.84 2.79
N LEU A 357 -6.38 -34.24 3.87
CA LEU A 357 -6.56 -33.37 5.03
C LEU A 357 -5.25 -33.04 5.78
N SER A 358 -4.11 -33.65 5.43
CA SER A 358 -2.83 -33.25 6.02
C SER A 358 -2.43 -31.82 5.63
N GLN A 359 -3.03 -31.28 4.57
CA GLN A 359 -2.89 -29.88 4.16
C GLN A 359 -3.74 -28.93 5.00
N VAL A 360 -4.70 -29.44 5.78
CA VAL A 360 -5.59 -28.62 6.61
C VAL A 360 -4.90 -28.24 7.92
N LYS A 361 -4.90 -26.96 8.25
CA LYS A 361 -4.13 -26.39 9.36
C LYS A 361 -5.03 -25.94 10.50
N ASN A 362 -4.67 -26.40 11.70
CA ASN A 362 -5.34 -26.03 12.94
C ASN A 362 -5.26 -24.52 13.18
N ASN A 363 -6.39 -23.91 13.54
CA ASN A 363 -6.59 -22.50 13.85
C ASN A 363 -6.27 -21.52 12.71
N HIS A 364 -6.09 -22.04 11.49
CA HIS A 364 -5.82 -21.26 10.29
C HIS A 364 -6.94 -21.45 9.25
N HIS A 365 -7.31 -22.69 8.92
CA HIS A 365 -8.39 -22.96 7.98
C HIS A 365 -9.78 -22.96 8.63
N PHE A 366 -10.77 -22.73 7.77
CA PHE A 366 -12.18 -22.74 8.12
C PHE A 366 -12.91 -23.79 7.30
N ILE A 367 -13.89 -24.45 7.92
CA ILE A 367 -14.85 -25.29 7.21
C ILE A 367 -16.17 -24.52 7.05
N TYR A 368 -16.68 -24.49 5.82
CA TYR A 368 -18.00 -24.01 5.49
C TYR A 368 -18.98 -25.19 5.44
N LEU A 369 -20.14 -25.05 6.09
CA LEU A 369 -21.21 -26.06 6.12
C LEU A 369 -22.48 -25.48 5.52
N SER A 370 -22.84 -25.88 4.30
CA SER A 370 -23.91 -25.21 3.56
C SER A 370 -25.27 -25.30 4.23
N ALA A 371 -25.52 -26.39 4.97
CA ALA A 371 -26.78 -26.61 5.67
C ALA A 371 -26.96 -25.76 6.93
N ASP A 372 -25.89 -25.23 7.55
CA ASP A 372 -26.00 -24.51 8.83
C ASP A 372 -26.46 -23.06 8.63
N THR A 373 -27.78 -22.89 8.52
CA THR A 373 -28.38 -21.57 8.37
C THR A 373 -28.51 -20.80 9.68
N LYS A 374 -28.23 -21.41 10.85
CA LYS A 374 -28.30 -20.69 12.14
C LYS A 374 -27.07 -19.80 12.33
N ARG A 375 -25.89 -20.22 11.85
CA ARG A 375 -24.69 -19.38 11.80
C ARG A 375 -24.68 -18.58 10.50
N PRO A 376 -24.78 -17.23 10.53
CA PRO A 376 -24.91 -16.43 9.29
C PRO A 376 -23.79 -16.61 8.26
N THR A 377 -22.58 -16.94 8.71
CA THR A 377 -21.42 -17.18 7.85
C THR A 377 -21.31 -18.63 7.37
N ARG A 378 -21.96 -19.55 8.10
CA ARG A 378 -21.78 -21.01 8.01
C ARG A 378 -20.31 -21.50 8.05
N LYS A 379 -19.38 -20.64 8.48
CA LYS A 379 -17.94 -20.91 8.59
C LYS A 379 -17.57 -21.21 10.05
N TYR A 380 -16.78 -22.26 10.26
CA TYR A 380 -16.27 -22.72 11.56
C TYR A 380 -14.75 -22.78 11.55
N ARG A 381 -14.11 -22.37 12.64
CA ARG A 381 -12.64 -22.47 12.75
C ARG A 381 -12.28 -23.91 13.02
N ILE A 382 -11.39 -24.48 12.21
CA ILE A 382 -10.89 -25.84 12.44
C ILE A 382 -9.83 -25.75 13.54
N VAL A 383 -10.09 -26.33 14.71
CA VAL A 383 -9.17 -26.29 15.86
C VAL A 383 -8.26 -27.53 15.94
N LYS A 384 -8.67 -28.63 15.32
CA LYS A 384 -7.91 -29.89 15.22
C LYS A 384 -8.27 -30.63 13.93
N VAL A 385 -7.31 -31.33 13.32
CA VAL A 385 -7.50 -32.18 12.14
C VAL A 385 -7.01 -33.59 12.45
N GLU A 386 -7.77 -34.61 12.03
CA GLU A 386 -7.38 -36.02 12.08
C GLU A 386 -7.46 -36.61 10.67
N PRO A 387 -6.37 -36.52 9.88
CA PRO A 387 -6.40 -36.89 8.47
C PRO A 387 -6.78 -38.35 8.22
N THR A 388 -6.27 -39.28 9.04
CA THR A 388 -6.55 -40.72 8.91
C THR A 388 -8.03 -41.06 9.15
N GLU A 389 -8.66 -40.38 10.11
CA GLU A 389 -10.08 -40.53 10.42
C GLU A 389 -10.97 -39.62 9.57
N ARG A 390 -10.35 -38.77 8.75
CA ARG A 390 -10.99 -37.84 7.83
C ARG A 390 -12.00 -36.92 8.51
N ARG A 391 -11.65 -36.46 9.70
CA ARG A 391 -12.49 -35.56 10.48
C ARG A 391 -11.74 -34.36 10.99
N VAL A 392 -12.48 -33.29 11.21
CA VAL A 392 -11.99 -32.03 11.77
C VAL A 392 -12.79 -31.67 13.00
N MET A 393 -12.15 -31.10 14.01
CA MET A 393 -12.80 -30.53 15.18
C MET A 393 -12.94 -29.02 14.99
N VAL A 394 -14.11 -28.47 15.32
CA VAL A 394 -14.40 -27.04 15.18
C VAL A 394 -14.52 -26.31 16.52
N ASP A 395 -14.43 -24.98 16.47
CA ASP A 395 -14.49 -24.07 17.63
C ASP A 395 -15.86 -24.00 18.32
N GLU A 396 -16.92 -24.37 17.61
CA GLU A 396 -18.30 -24.37 18.09
C GLU A 396 -19.08 -25.52 17.42
N ALA A 397 -19.94 -26.21 18.18
CA ALA A 397 -20.75 -27.31 17.65
C ALA A 397 -21.71 -26.80 16.54
N PRO A 398 -21.67 -27.36 15.32
CA PRO A 398 -22.63 -27.03 14.29
C PRO A 398 -24.06 -27.43 14.70
N SER A 399 -25.04 -26.70 14.18
CA SER A 399 -26.46 -26.92 14.45
C SER A 399 -27.15 -27.85 13.46
N VAL A 400 -26.35 -28.48 12.59
CA VAL A 400 -26.76 -29.41 11.53
C VAL A 400 -26.12 -30.77 11.74
N ASN A 401 -26.81 -31.83 11.35
CA ASN A 401 -26.30 -33.20 11.47
C ASN A 401 -25.57 -33.67 10.21
N ASN A 402 -25.92 -33.10 9.05
CA ASN A 402 -25.30 -33.41 7.76
C ASN A 402 -25.46 -32.23 6.77
N GLY A 403 -24.56 -32.11 5.80
CA GLY A 403 -24.65 -31.13 4.71
C GLY A 403 -23.44 -31.16 3.78
N LYS A 404 -23.51 -30.40 2.68
CA LYS A 404 -22.31 -30.15 1.86
C LYS A 404 -21.32 -29.34 2.66
N TRP A 405 -20.04 -29.53 2.36
CA TRP A 405 -18.97 -28.82 3.05
C TRP A 405 -17.91 -28.35 2.07
N SER A 406 -17.18 -27.31 2.48
CA SER A 406 -15.95 -26.91 1.82
C SER A 406 -14.90 -26.41 2.81
N ILE A 407 -13.62 -26.62 2.50
CA ILE A 407 -12.48 -26.07 3.22
C ILE A 407 -11.60 -25.33 2.21
N GLU A 408 -11.46 -24.03 2.40
CA GLU A 408 -10.51 -23.21 1.65
C GLU A 408 -9.13 -23.38 2.27
N ILE A 409 -8.25 -24.10 1.59
CA ILE A 409 -6.88 -24.37 2.04
C ILE A 409 -5.85 -23.40 1.43
N HIS A 410 -6.24 -22.63 0.42
CA HIS A 410 -5.47 -21.53 -0.14
C HIS A 410 -6.31 -20.26 -0.02
N LYS A 411 -5.80 -19.29 0.73
CA LYS A 411 -6.51 -18.04 0.98
C LYS A 411 -6.30 -17.08 -0.19
N SER A 412 -7.31 -16.96 -1.03
CA SER A 412 -7.26 -16.03 -2.17
C SER A 412 -7.49 -14.59 -1.70
N VAL A 413 -6.71 -13.65 -2.24
CA VAL A 413 -6.89 -12.22 -1.94
C VAL A 413 -7.35 -11.50 -3.19
N ASN A 414 -8.42 -10.74 -3.04
CA ASN A 414 -8.98 -9.90 -4.09
C ASN A 414 -9.55 -8.63 -3.44
N PHE A 415 -9.08 -7.48 -3.89
CA PHE A 415 -9.44 -6.15 -3.42
C PHE A 415 -10.39 -5.43 -4.38
N LEU A 416 -10.59 -5.96 -5.59
CA LEU A 416 -11.61 -5.47 -6.50
C LEU A 416 -13.02 -5.73 -5.91
N PRO A 417 -13.95 -4.78 -6.09
CA PRO A 417 -15.35 -5.00 -5.75
C PRO A 417 -15.91 -6.15 -6.58
N MET A 418 -16.86 -6.89 -6.02
CA MET A 418 -17.64 -7.85 -6.81
C MET A 418 -18.74 -7.08 -7.55
N SER A 419 -18.95 -7.40 -8.81
CA SER A 419 -19.99 -6.80 -9.64
C SER A 419 -20.48 -7.80 -10.67
N GLY A 420 -21.66 -7.53 -11.21
CA GLY A 420 -22.28 -8.31 -12.26
C GLY A 420 -23.34 -7.51 -13.00
N THR A 421 -23.74 -8.03 -14.14
CA THR A 421 -24.65 -7.35 -15.07
C THR A 421 -26.11 -7.67 -14.76
N GLU A 422 -26.37 -8.80 -14.11
CA GLU A 422 -27.71 -9.31 -13.86
C GLU A 422 -27.91 -9.84 -12.43
N ALA A 423 -28.68 -9.09 -11.64
CA ALA A 423 -29.24 -9.56 -10.37
C ALA A 423 -30.76 -9.72 -10.47
N ARG A 424 -31.29 -10.85 -9.98
CA ARG A 424 -32.73 -11.11 -9.85
C ARG A 424 -33.16 -10.98 -8.39
N VAL A 425 -34.19 -10.18 -8.15
CA VAL A 425 -34.67 -9.88 -6.78
C VAL A 425 -35.97 -10.64 -6.49
N GLU A 426 -35.93 -11.59 -5.55
CA GLU A 426 -37.09 -12.30 -5.04
C GLU A 426 -37.32 -11.95 -3.57
N GLY A 427 -38.17 -10.95 -3.32
CA GLY A 427 -38.43 -10.46 -1.97
C GLY A 427 -37.19 -9.82 -1.35
N LYS A 428 -36.55 -10.50 -0.40
CA LYS A 428 -35.29 -10.05 0.24
C LYS A 428 -34.06 -10.78 -0.30
N ILE A 429 -34.26 -11.78 -1.15
CA ILE A 429 -33.19 -12.58 -1.73
C ILE A 429 -32.81 -11.94 -3.07
N VAL A 430 -31.51 -11.80 -3.30
CA VAL A 430 -30.96 -11.37 -4.57
C VAL A 430 -30.10 -12.51 -5.09
N ALA A 431 -30.47 -13.07 -6.23
CA ALA A 431 -29.63 -14.00 -6.98
C ALA A 431 -28.75 -13.18 -7.92
N LEU A 432 -27.45 -13.45 -7.89
CA LEU A 432 -26.41 -12.76 -8.63
C LEU A 432 -26.00 -13.63 -9.82
N ASP A 433 -25.65 -13.01 -10.95
CA ASP A 433 -24.96 -13.67 -12.06
C ASP A 433 -23.47 -13.95 -11.72
N GLY A 434 -22.79 -14.69 -12.60
CA GLY A 434 -21.39 -15.06 -12.43
C GLY A 434 -21.11 -16.16 -11.41
N ASP A 435 -19.82 -16.51 -11.26
CA ASP A 435 -19.33 -17.43 -10.22
C ASP A 435 -18.43 -16.69 -9.23
N HIS A 436 -19.01 -15.75 -8.49
CA HIS A 436 -18.27 -14.94 -7.53
C HIS A 436 -18.02 -15.70 -6.22
N ASP A 437 -16.86 -15.50 -5.61
CA ASP A 437 -16.60 -15.97 -4.25
C ASP A 437 -17.34 -15.11 -3.21
N LEU A 438 -18.62 -15.39 -3.00
CA LEU A 438 -19.43 -14.70 -1.99
C LEU A 438 -18.93 -14.96 -0.56
N THR A 439 -18.00 -15.89 -0.34
CA THR A 439 -17.49 -16.18 1.00
C THR A 439 -16.59 -15.06 1.57
N ARG A 440 -16.14 -14.14 0.70
CA ARG A 440 -15.47 -12.87 1.04
C ARG A 440 -16.44 -11.81 1.56
N VAL A 441 -17.71 -11.87 1.18
CA VAL A 441 -18.73 -10.93 1.63
C VAL A 441 -18.92 -11.08 3.14
N LYS A 442 -18.89 -9.96 3.87
CA LYS A 442 -19.13 -9.94 5.32
C LYS A 442 -20.62 -9.64 5.56
N PRO A 443 -21.49 -10.65 5.78
CA PRO A 443 -22.88 -10.40 6.15
C PRO A 443 -22.97 -9.82 7.56
N ASN A 444 -24.07 -9.15 7.88
CA ASN A 444 -24.23 -8.53 9.18
C ASN A 444 -24.24 -9.52 10.35
N ARG A 445 -23.24 -9.41 11.23
CA ARG A 445 -23.13 -10.17 12.50
C ARG A 445 -23.57 -9.38 13.74
N GLY A 446 -24.19 -8.22 13.57
CA GLY A 446 -24.52 -7.33 14.69
C GLY A 446 -25.08 -5.99 14.24
N LYS A 447 -24.67 -4.87 14.86
CA LYS A 447 -25.20 -3.56 14.45
C LYS A 447 -24.45 -2.94 13.26
N LEU A 448 -23.17 -3.23 13.01
CA LEU A 448 -22.35 -2.37 12.12
C LEU A 448 -21.17 -3.05 11.38
N LEU A 449 -21.08 -4.38 11.32
CA LEU A 449 -20.04 -5.10 10.53
C LEU A 449 -20.71 -5.80 9.35
N TYR A 450 -20.96 -5.07 8.26
CA TYR A 450 -21.52 -5.67 7.04
C TYR A 450 -21.09 -4.94 5.79
N ASP A 451 -20.94 -5.70 4.71
CA ASP A 451 -20.86 -5.19 3.35
C ASP A 451 -22.24 -4.74 2.85
N THR A 452 -22.24 -3.94 1.79
CA THR A 452 -23.47 -3.45 1.16
C THR A 452 -23.50 -3.80 -0.31
N ILE A 453 -24.70 -3.94 -0.88
CA ILE A 453 -24.88 -4.10 -2.32
C ILE A 453 -25.56 -2.87 -2.90
N HIS A 454 -25.04 -2.38 -4.02
CA HIS A 454 -25.66 -1.38 -4.87
C HIS A 454 -26.40 -2.07 -6.01
N LEU A 455 -27.62 -1.62 -6.30
CA LEU A 455 -28.46 -2.10 -7.40
C LEU A 455 -28.89 -0.89 -8.24
N GLU A 456 -28.62 -0.91 -9.55
CA GLU A 456 -28.82 0.27 -10.41
C GLU A 456 -30.30 0.60 -10.71
N ASN A 457 -31.11 -0.41 -11.03
CA ASN A 457 -32.47 -0.25 -11.55
C ASN A 457 -33.56 -0.34 -10.47
N VAL A 458 -33.33 0.32 -9.33
CA VAL A 458 -34.26 0.34 -8.19
C VAL A 458 -35.19 1.55 -8.25
N THR A 459 -36.49 1.34 -8.06
CA THR A 459 -37.48 2.41 -7.83
C THR A 459 -37.28 3.05 -6.47
N GLY A 460 -36.66 4.23 -6.46
CA GLY A 460 -36.52 5.08 -5.28
C GLY A 460 -35.15 5.73 -5.17
N LYS A 461 -35.00 6.61 -4.18
CA LYS A 461 -33.74 7.35 -3.96
C LYS A 461 -32.60 6.49 -3.39
N LYS A 462 -32.86 5.24 -2.99
CA LYS A 462 -31.91 4.40 -2.27
C LYS A 462 -31.55 3.17 -3.09
N LYS A 463 -30.34 3.19 -3.65
CA LYS A 463 -29.76 2.07 -4.40
C LYS A 463 -28.89 1.15 -3.55
N LEU A 464 -28.54 1.55 -2.31
CA LEU A 464 -27.62 0.82 -1.43
C LEU A 464 -28.33 0.03 -0.32
N TYR A 465 -28.08 -1.28 -0.25
CA TYR A 465 -28.73 -2.24 0.64
C TYR A 465 -27.75 -2.93 1.58
N ARG A 466 -28.22 -3.30 2.78
CA ARG A 466 -27.44 -4.06 3.77
C ARG A 466 -27.56 -5.56 3.49
N ILE A 467 -26.42 -6.24 3.46
CA ILE A 467 -26.37 -7.70 3.35
C ILE A 467 -26.56 -8.31 4.74
N LYS A 468 -27.60 -9.14 4.88
CA LYS A 468 -27.98 -9.87 6.10
C LYS A 468 -27.35 -11.26 6.14
N GLY A 469 -27.29 -11.95 5.01
CA GLY A 469 -26.80 -13.31 4.89
C GLY A 469 -26.34 -13.60 3.46
N ILE A 470 -25.61 -14.68 3.29
CA ILE A 470 -25.08 -15.13 1.99
C ILE A 470 -25.33 -16.63 1.83
N ASN A 471 -25.51 -17.06 0.58
CA ASN A 471 -25.56 -18.45 0.16
C ASN A 471 -24.67 -18.62 -1.09
N PRO A 472 -23.36 -18.84 -0.90
CA PRO A 472 -22.39 -19.02 -1.98
C PRO A 472 -22.79 -20.11 -2.99
N ASP A 473 -23.31 -21.26 -2.52
CA ASP A 473 -23.68 -22.39 -3.39
C ASP A 473 -24.78 -22.05 -4.42
N GLU A 474 -25.60 -21.03 -4.13
CA GLU A 474 -26.69 -20.59 -5.00
C GLU A 474 -26.44 -19.20 -5.60
N GLN A 475 -25.24 -18.62 -5.40
CA GLN A 475 -24.92 -17.24 -5.77
C GLN A 475 -25.99 -16.24 -5.28
N LYS A 476 -26.44 -16.40 -4.02
CA LYS A 476 -27.51 -15.59 -3.44
C LYS A 476 -27.07 -14.81 -2.22
N ILE A 477 -27.66 -13.63 -2.05
CA ILE A 477 -27.54 -12.84 -0.83
C ILE A 477 -28.93 -12.51 -0.26
N GLU A 478 -29.05 -12.44 1.06
CA GLU A 478 -30.25 -11.97 1.76
C GLU A 478 -30.06 -10.53 2.22
N LEU A 479 -31.05 -9.66 1.98
CA LEU A 479 -31.04 -8.26 2.35
C LEU A 479 -31.93 -7.96 3.56
N TYR A 480 -31.60 -6.90 4.30
CA TYR A 480 -32.48 -6.43 5.39
C TYR A 480 -33.82 -5.87 4.91
N LYS A 481 -33.82 -5.26 3.72
CA LYS A 481 -34.99 -4.62 3.11
C LYS A 481 -35.15 -5.15 1.69
N LYS A 482 -36.40 -5.37 1.28
CA LYS A 482 -36.77 -5.73 -0.09
C LYS A 482 -36.43 -4.55 -1.02
N PRO A 483 -35.60 -4.74 -2.05
CA PRO A 483 -35.49 -3.79 -3.16
C PRO A 483 -36.80 -3.74 -3.94
N GLN A 484 -37.13 -2.58 -4.50
CA GLN A 484 -38.20 -2.45 -5.48
C GLN A 484 -37.54 -2.12 -6.80
N LEU A 485 -37.65 -2.98 -7.80
CA LEU A 485 -37.12 -2.71 -9.13
C LEU A 485 -38.13 -1.87 -9.94
N SER A 486 -37.67 -1.19 -10.99
CA SER A 486 -38.53 -0.43 -11.90
C SER A 486 -39.35 -1.27 -12.86
N SER A 487 -38.94 -2.51 -13.08
CA SER A 487 -39.57 -3.52 -13.91
C SER A 487 -39.39 -4.90 -13.25
N ASP A 488 -40.05 -5.92 -13.79
CA ASP A 488 -39.80 -7.33 -13.40
C ASP A 488 -38.44 -7.87 -13.94
N GLU A 489 -37.56 -6.97 -14.41
CA GLU A 489 -36.30 -7.30 -15.08
C GLU A 489 -35.13 -7.40 -14.09
N THR A 490 -33.97 -7.84 -14.62
CA THR A 490 -32.69 -7.88 -13.91
C THR A 490 -32.13 -6.47 -13.68
N THR A 491 -31.17 -6.35 -12.76
CA THR A 491 -30.41 -5.11 -12.54
C THR A 491 -28.93 -5.40 -12.45
N SER A 492 -28.09 -4.52 -12.97
CA SER A 492 -26.66 -4.58 -12.63
C SER A 492 -26.46 -4.29 -11.15
N TRP A 493 -25.37 -4.83 -10.62
CA TRP A 493 -25.08 -4.78 -9.20
C TRP A 493 -23.58 -4.71 -8.92
N HIS A 494 -23.24 -4.16 -7.76
CA HIS A 494 -21.90 -4.30 -7.19
C HIS A 494 -21.95 -4.36 -5.66
N ILE A 495 -21.06 -5.13 -5.06
CA ILE A 495 -20.89 -5.22 -3.61
C ILE A 495 -19.80 -4.26 -3.18
N ASN A 496 -20.20 -3.25 -2.41
CA ASN A 496 -19.31 -2.36 -1.70
C ASN A 496 -18.81 -3.08 -0.43
N HIS A 497 -17.59 -3.59 -0.55
CA HIS A 497 -16.84 -4.12 0.59
C HIS A 497 -16.44 -2.99 1.54
N ARG A 498 -16.30 -3.33 2.82
CA ARG A 498 -15.70 -2.41 3.79
C ARG A 498 -14.27 -2.02 3.41
N PRO A 499 -13.77 -0.87 3.91
CA PRO A 499 -12.36 -0.52 3.79
C PRO A 499 -11.44 -1.65 4.27
N ILE A 500 -10.38 -1.88 3.52
CA ILE A 500 -9.34 -2.83 3.84
C ILE A 500 -8.08 -2.03 4.20
N LEU A 501 -7.51 -2.31 5.36
CA LEU A 501 -6.19 -1.83 5.74
C LEU A 501 -5.19 -2.94 5.44
N VAL A 502 -4.05 -2.60 4.86
CA VAL A 502 -2.94 -3.54 4.69
C VAL A 502 -1.72 -2.94 5.36
N ILE A 503 -1.26 -3.55 6.46
CA ILE A 503 0.00 -3.20 7.11
C ILE A 503 1.05 -4.18 6.60
N ILE A 504 2.15 -3.66 6.05
CA ILE A 504 3.33 -4.44 5.71
C ILE A 504 4.47 -3.89 6.57
N ASP A 505 5.11 -4.76 7.35
CA ASP A 505 6.18 -4.39 8.27
C ASP A 505 7.11 -5.58 8.50
N PRO A 506 8.39 -5.54 8.07
CA PRO A 506 9.07 -4.45 7.36
C PRO A 506 8.96 -4.54 5.82
N PHE A 507 9.21 -3.43 5.11
CA PHE A 507 9.36 -3.39 3.65
C PHE A 507 10.73 -3.89 3.17
N GLY A 508 11.76 -3.04 3.16
CA GLY A 508 13.06 -3.35 2.55
C GLY A 508 14.22 -2.70 3.28
N PRO A 509 15.44 -2.71 2.70
CA PRO A 509 16.65 -2.35 3.41
C PRO A 509 16.66 -0.88 3.84
N ARG A 510 17.26 -0.62 5.00
CA ARG A 510 17.60 0.76 5.36
C ARG A 510 18.77 1.22 4.50
N TYR A 511 18.81 2.51 4.19
CA TYR A 511 19.81 3.09 3.31
C TYR A 511 21.28 2.69 3.62
N HIS A 512 21.66 2.55 4.90
CA HIS A 512 23.00 2.13 5.31
C HIS A 512 23.13 0.64 5.70
N LEU A 513 22.04 -0.12 5.67
CA LEU A 513 22.00 -1.55 5.95
C LEU A 513 21.88 -2.40 4.67
N ARG A 514 22.26 -1.80 3.53
CA ARG A 514 22.52 -2.47 2.27
C ARG A 514 24.00 -2.42 1.93
N GLY A 515 24.53 -3.46 1.33
CA GLY A 515 25.93 -3.54 0.92
C GLY A 515 26.14 -4.39 -0.32
N ILE A 516 27.21 -4.10 -1.05
CA ILE A 516 27.55 -4.79 -2.31
C ILE A 516 28.26 -6.12 -2.08
N SER A 517 28.67 -6.41 -0.84
CA SER A 517 29.43 -7.62 -0.53
C SER A 517 29.24 -8.07 0.91
N ALA A 518 29.05 -9.36 1.08
CA ALA A 518 29.00 -10.13 2.29
C ALA A 518 29.67 -11.48 2.02
N SER A 519 30.41 -12.00 2.99
CA SER A 519 31.11 -13.28 2.87
C SER A 519 30.79 -14.18 4.05
N VAL A 520 30.65 -15.47 3.79
CA VAL A 520 30.47 -16.48 4.84
C VAL A 520 31.82 -16.78 5.49
N SER A 521 31.86 -16.89 6.81
CA SER A 521 33.06 -17.26 7.56
C SER A 521 33.51 -18.68 7.21
N SER A 522 34.82 -18.89 7.02
CA SER A 522 35.40 -20.22 6.77
C SER A 522 35.18 -21.18 7.94
N ASP A 523 35.14 -20.65 9.16
CA ASP A 523 35.07 -21.44 10.39
C ASP A 523 33.63 -21.74 10.80
N ASP A 524 32.66 -21.02 10.23
CA ASP A 524 31.27 -21.05 10.61
C ASP A 524 30.35 -20.60 9.48
N SER A 525 29.77 -21.58 8.79
CA SER A 525 28.87 -21.36 7.64
C SER A 525 27.62 -20.51 7.93
N SER A 526 27.29 -20.25 9.20
CA SER A 526 26.15 -19.39 9.58
C SER A 526 26.57 -17.97 9.94
N LEU A 527 27.87 -17.70 10.06
CA LEU A 527 28.42 -16.39 10.37
C LEU A 527 28.77 -15.65 9.09
N VAL A 528 28.15 -14.49 8.88
CA VAL A 528 28.33 -13.65 7.69
C VAL A 528 29.02 -12.35 8.08
N VAL A 529 30.08 -11.99 7.33
CA VAL A 529 30.79 -10.72 7.44
C VAL A 529 30.22 -9.74 6.42
N LEU A 530 29.84 -8.53 6.87
CA LEU A 530 29.19 -7.51 6.05
C LEU A 530 30.19 -6.42 5.63
N ALA A 531 30.26 -6.11 4.33
CA ALA A 531 31.02 -4.97 3.83
C ALA A 531 30.11 -3.74 3.63
N PRO A 532 30.43 -2.58 4.22
CA PRO A 532 29.58 -1.39 4.13
C PRO A 532 29.56 -0.82 2.70
N ARG A 533 28.39 -0.31 2.26
CA ARG A 533 28.28 0.48 1.02
C ARG A 533 28.95 1.85 1.13
N THR A 534 28.81 2.52 2.28
CA THR A 534 29.31 3.91 2.48
C THR A 534 30.50 3.96 3.43
N SER A 535 30.30 3.63 4.71
CA SER A 535 31.37 3.62 5.71
C SER A 535 31.13 2.58 6.80
N LYS A 536 32.22 2.05 7.37
CA LYS A 536 32.18 1.14 8.53
C LYS A 536 31.47 1.79 9.72
N ARG A 537 31.64 3.11 9.93
CA ARG A 537 31.00 3.86 11.01
C ARG A 537 29.48 3.91 10.84
N ALA A 538 28.98 4.19 9.63
CA ALA A 538 27.55 4.23 9.34
C ALA A 538 26.91 2.84 9.52
N LEU A 539 27.51 1.80 8.93
CA LEU A 539 27.02 0.42 9.09
C LEU A 539 27.02 -0.01 10.56
N LYS A 540 28.09 0.29 11.31
CA LYS A 540 28.16 0.00 12.75
C LYS A 540 27.05 0.71 13.54
N LYS A 541 26.72 1.98 13.20
CA LYS A 541 25.64 2.74 13.84
C LYS A 541 24.28 2.09 13.57
N GLU A 542 24.00 1.72 12.33
CA GLU A 542 22.71 1.09 11.98
C GLU A 542 22.61 -0.36 12.45
N LEU A 543 23.68 -1.16 12.41
CA LEU A 543 23.68 -2.55 12.87
C LEU A 543 23.35 -2.64 14.36
N LYS A 544 23.63 -1.59 15.16
CA LYS A 544 23.15 -1.50 16.56
C LYS A 544 21.62 -1.48 16.68
N ARG A 545 20.91 -1.05 15.64
CA ARG A 545 19.44 -0.96 15.57
C ARG A 545 18.76 -2.21 14.99
N VAL A 546 19.53 -3.13 14.40
CA VAL A 546 19.02 -4.42 13.88
C VAL A 546 18.61 -5.34 15.04
N ASN A 547 17.49 -6.05 14.98
CA ASN A 547 17.15 -7.05 15.99
C ASN A 547 17.63 -8.46 15.60
N THR A 548 17.76 -9.36 16.58
CA THR A 548 18.07 -10.79 16.40
C THR A 548 16.86 -11.61 15.95
N PHE A 549 15.94 -10.97 15.25
CA PHE A 549 14.84 -11.60 14.51
C PHE A 549 14.58 -10.88 13.19
N ASP A 550 15.36 -9.84 12.88
CA ASP A 550 15.31 -9.18 11.59
C ASP A 550 15.76 -10.14 10.49
N THR A 551 15.44 -9.78 9.26
CA THR A 551 15.77 -10.56 8.08
C THR A 551 16.90 -9.92 7.30
N VAL A 552 17.71 -10.77 6.66
CA VAL A 552 18.74 -10.38 5.69
C VAL A 552 18.49 -11.14 4.39
N TYR A 553 18.65 -10.44 3.26
CA TYR A 553 18.52 -11.03 1.93
C TYR A 553 19.90 -11.11 1.27
N PHE A 554 20.22 -12.24 0.65
CA PHE A 554 21.44 -12.52 -0.09
C PHE A 554 21.09 -13.01 -1.50
N PRO A 555 21.05 -12.14 -2.51
CA PRO A 555 20.64 -12.52 -3.87
C PRO A 555 21.55 -13.59 -4.51
N ALA A 556 22.82 -13.70 -4.12
CA ALA A 556 23.74 -14.67 -4.70
C ALA A 556 23.58 -16.11 -4.16
N ASP A 557 22.72 -16.31 -3.16
CA ASP A 557 22.48 -17.63 -2.59
C ASP A 557 21.46 -18.44 -3.38
N MET A 558 21.95 -19.12 -4.42
CA MET A 558 21.12 -19.89 -5.34
C MET A 558 20.95 -21.35 -4.92
N SER A 559 21.82 -21.86 -4.06
CA SER A 559 21.98 -23.31 -3.84
C SER A 559 21.20 -23.84 -2.63
N GLY A 560 20.85 -22.98 -1.67
CA GLY A 560 20.13 -23.35 -0.45
C GLY A 560 18.60 -23.43 -0.57
N GLY A 561 18.03 -23.11 -1.73
CA GLY A 561 16.57 -22.93 -1.88
C GLY A 561 16.01 -21.80 -1.02
N ARG A 562 16.88 -20.88 -0.60
CA ARG A 562 16.61 -19.72 0.26
C ARG A 562 17.59 -18.61 -0.07
N ARG A 563 17.07 -17.40 -0.20
CA ARG A 563 17.89 -16.17 -0.28
C ARG A 563 17.66 -15.25 0.90
N MET A 564 16.64 -15.51 1.70
CA MET A 564 16.30 -14.72 2.87
C MET A 564 16.54 -15.52 4.13
N TYR A 565 17.18 -14.88 5.09
CA TYR A 565 17.59 -15.48 6.33
C TYR A 565 17.19 -14.61 7.49
N ARG A 566 16.90 -15.25 8.62
CA ARG A 566 16.72 -14.53 9.87
C ARG A 566 18.05 -14.36 10.59
N ILE A 567 18.28 -13.19 11.14
CA ILE A 567 19.42 -12.87 11.99
C ILE A 567 19.17 -13.45 13.37
N THR A 568 20.08 -14.25 13.91
CA THR A 568 20.00 -14.84 15.26
C THR A 568 20.99 -14.21 16.23
N GLU A 569 22.08 -13.64 15.71
CA GLU A 569 23.12 -12.94 16.46
C GLU A 569 23.69 -11.80 15.63
N LYS A 570 24.24 -10.77 16.27
CA LYS A 570 24.95 -9.68 15.60
C LYS A 570 26.15 -9.22 16.43
N HIS A 571 27.25 -8.91 15.76
CA HIS A 571 28.44 -8.33 16.38
C HIS A 571 28.81 -7.02 15.68
N THR A 572 28.44 -5.91 16.32
CA THR A 572 28.52 -4.58 15.68
C THR A 572 29.94 -4.08 15.47
N ASP A 573 30.90 -4.53 16.28
CA ASP A 573 32.30 -4.11 16.14
C ASP A 573 33.01 -4.84 15.00
N GLN A 574 32.65 -6.11 14.79
CA GLN A 574 33.15 -6.98 13.73
C GLN A 574 32.38 -6.83 12.42
N LEU A 575 31.24 -6.13 12.43
CA LEU A 575 30.31 -6.03 11.30
C LEU A 575 29.85 -7.40 10.81
N THR A 576 29.59 -8.31 11.75
CA THR A 576 29.12 -9.67 11.44
C THR A 576 27.71 -9.90 11.96
N ILE A 577 27.01 -10.80 11.29
CA ILE A 577 25.72 -11.34 11.72
C ILE A 577 25.77 -12.86 11.66
N ARG A 578 25.06 -13.52 12.57
CA ARG A 578 24.76 -14.94 12.47
C ARG A 578 23.35 -15.11 11.96
N VAL A 579 23.14 -16.07 11.07
CA VAL A 579 21.83 -16.32 10.48
C VAL A 579 21.29 -17.71 10.82
N ASP A 580 19.96 -17.86 10.76
CA ASP A 580 19.24 -19.12 10.86
C ASP A 580 19.32 -19.89 9.53
N GLY A 581 20.47 -20.50 9.28
CA GLY A 581 20.77 -21.23 8.06
C GLY A 581 22.27 -21.20 7.72
N GLN A 582 22.61 -21.71 6.54
CA GLN A 582 23.97 -21.77 6.04
C GLN A 582 23.99 -21.19 4.62
N PRO A 583 24.11 -19.86 4.47
CA PRO A 583 24.15 -19.26 3.14
C PRO A 583 25.34 -19.78 2.32
N ILE A 584 25.17 -19.89 1.01
CA ILE A 584 26.22 -20.38 0.10
C ILE A 584 26.38 -19.39 -1.05
N PHE A 585 27.53 -18.72 -1.12
CA PHE A 585 27.84 -17.76 -2.16
C PHE A 585 28.78 -18.41 -3.18
N GLU A 586 28.27 -18.85 -4.33
CA GLU A 586 29.05 -19.56 -5.36
C GLU A 586 30.24 -18.72 -5.88
N GLY A 587 30.13 -17.38 -5.83
CA GLY A 587 31.22 -16.43 -6.14
C GLY A 587 32.03 -15.95 -4.92
N GLY A 588 31.89 -16.61 -3.76
CA GLY A 588 32.54 -16.23 -2.50
C GLY A 588 31.93 -15.03 -1.77
N THR A 589 31.13 -14.21 -2.45
CA THR A 589 30.43 -13.07 -1.85
C THR A 589 29.01 -12.88 -2.40
N SER A 590 28.14 -12.20 -1.63
CA SER A 590 26.80 -11.75 -2.04
C SER A 590 26.60 -10.28 -1.70
N ALA A 591 25.82 -9.53 -2.48
CA ALA A 591 25.20 -8.32 -1.95
C ALA A 591 24.30 -8.66 -0.75
N TYR A 592 23.91 -7.68 0.06
CA TYR A 592 23.00 -7.90 1.18
C TYR A 592 22.10 -6.72 1.49
N ASP A 593 20.92 -7.02 2.04
CA ASP A 593 19.89 -6.06 2.46
C ASP A 593 19.34 -6.39 3.85
N ILE A 594 19.35 -5.42 4.78
CA ILE A 594 18.76 -5.52 6.12
C ILE A 594 17.89 -4.26 6.41
N GLN A 595 16.65 -4.37 6.86
CA GLN A 595 15.87 -5.60 6.89
C GLN A 595 15.49 -6.01 5.46
N ALA A 596 15.39 -7.31 5.21
CA ALA A 596 15.01 -7.79 3.88
C ALA A 596 13.51 -7.58 3.58
N GLY A 597 12.67 -7.70 4.61
CA GLY A 597 11.20 -7.60 4.55
C GLY A 597 10.58 -8.22 3.30
N ILE A 598 9.67 -7.50 2.63
CA ILE A 598 9.18 -7.84 1.29
C ILE A 598 10.07 -7.31 0.16
N GLY A 599 11.07 -6.47 0.45
CA GLY A 599 11.85 -5.70 -0.53
C GLY A 599 11.32 -4.29 -0.78
N GLY A 600 11.86 -3.65 -1.80
CA GLY A 600 11.61 -2.25 -2.17
C GLY A 600 12.46 -1.27 -1.40
N ASN A 601 12.45 -0.01 -1.84
CA ASN A 601 13.14 1.08 -1.16
C ASN A 601 12.14 2.17 -0.86
N LEU A 602 11.65 2.16 0.37
CA LEU A 602 10.98 3.34 0.89
C LEU A 602 12.02 4.43 1.17
N ASP A 603 11.66 5.70 0.97
CA ASP A 603 12.53 6.82 1.36
C ASP A 603 13.13 6.64 2.75
N ALA A 604 14.38 7.06 2.88
CA ALA A 604 15.06 7.03 4.16
C ALA A 604 14.27 7.90 5.15
N LEU A 605 13.79 7.27 6.22
CA LEU A 605 13.26 8.06 7.32
C LEU A 605 14.37 8.91 7.90
N HIS A 606 14.22 10.22 7.82
CA HIS A 606 14.99 11.13 8.62
C HIS A 606 14.63 10.90 10.09
N TYR A 607 15.44 10.08 10.77
CA TYR A 607 15.46 10.00 12.22
C TYR A 607 16.00 11.34 12.73
N GLU A 608 15.17 12.39 12.70
CA GLU A 608 15.58 13.70 13.21
C GLU A 608 16.11 13.53 14.62
N ASN A 609 17.32 14.03 14.82
CA ASN A 609 18.04 14.25 16.08
C ASN A 609 18.90 13.10 16.63
N ASP A 610 20.19 13.44 16.69
CA ASP A 610 21.20 12.98 17.64
C ASP A 610 20.79 13.11 19.13
N ASP A 611 19.58 13.62 19.45
CA ASP A 611 18.99 13.57 20.80
C ASP A 611 18.66 12.15 21.28
N ILE A 612 18.64 11.15 20.39
CA ILE A 612 18.59 9.74 20.82
C ILE A 612 19.86 9.37 21.60
N GLU A 613 21.02 9.99 21.30
CA GLU A 613 22.25 9.75 22.07
C GLU A 613 22.16 10.31 23.50
N ASN A 614 21.34 11.34 23.74
CA ASN A 614 21.21 12.01 25.03
C ASN A 614 20.06 11.48 25.91
N TRP A 615 19.20 10.58 25.42
CA TRP A 615 18.18 9.97 26.28
C TRP A 615 18.80 8.81 27.08
N PRO A 616 18.77 8.81 28.43
CA PRO A 616 19.25 7.69 29.28
C PRO A 616 18.53 6.35 29.07
N TYR A 617 17.61 6.30 28.12
CA TYR A 617 16.84 5.16 27.74
C TYR A 617 17.31 4.74 26.35
N GLU A 618 18.02 3.60 26.24
CA GLU A 618 18.37 2.87 25.00
C GLU A 618 17.12 2.40 24.20
N ALA A 619 16.08 3.22 24.11
CA ALA A 619 14.68 2.82 24.16
C ALA A 619 13.90 2.92 22.86
N SER A 620 14.55 2.89 21.71
CA SER A 620 13.84 2.77 20.45
C SER A 620 14.47 1.79 19.47
N ARG A 621 15.35 0.89 19.92
CA ARG A 621 15.88 -0.19 19.07
C ARG A 621 14.80 -1.10 18.48
N ALA A 622 13.63 -1.19 19.13
CA ALA A 622 12.52 -2.04 18.71
C ALA A 622 11.54 -1.39 17.71
N ASN A 623 11.67 -0.07 17.46
CA ASN A 623 10.72 0.64 16.61
C ASN A 623 11.30 0.76 15.21
N HIS A 624 10.97 -0.20 14.36
CA HIS A 624 11.33 -0.17 12.95
C HIS A 624 10.25 0.64 12.25
N TRP A 625 10.59 1.83 11.79
CA TRP A 625 9.62 2.73 11.18
C TRP A 625 9.49 2.50 9.67
N ASP A 626 10.00 1.38 9.18
CA ASP A 626 10.14 1.05 7.76
C ASP A 626 8.99 0.16 7.26
N GLY A 627 7.83 0.23 7.92
CA GLY A 627 6.60 -0.38 7.45
C GLY A 627 5.71 0.64 6.73
N ALA A 628 4.66 0.14 6.07
CA ALA A 628 3.61 0.98 5.51
C ALA A 628 2.22 0.42 5.81
N LEU A 629 1.24 1.31 5.90
CA LEU A 629 -0.16 1.01 6.01
C LEU A 629 -0.89 1.57 4.80
N PHE A 630 -1.56 0.71 4.04
CA PHE A 630 -2.39 1.06 2.89
C PHE A 630 -3.85 1.09 3.28
N VAL A 631 -4.60 2.06 2.77
CA VAL A 631 -6.06 2.12 2.84
C VAL A 631 -6.60 1.77 1.47
N VAL A 632 -7.18 0.58 1.36
CA VAL A 632 -7.77 0.05 0.14
C VAL A 632 -9.29 0.10 0.24
N TYR A 633 -9.96 0.63 -0.77
CA TYR A 633 -11.41 0.68 -0.83
C TYR A 633 -11.87 0.74 -2.27
N ASN A 634 -12.90 -0.05 -2.60
CA ASN A 634 -13.49 -0.13 -3.94
C ASN A 634 -12.47 -0.41 -5.07
N GLY A 635 -11.52 -1.32 -4.83
CA GLY A 635 -10.52 -1.69 -5.84
C GLY A 635 -9.38 -0.68 -6.03
N GLU A 636 -9.25 0.30 -5.14
CA GLU A 636 -8.22 1.34 -5.23
C GLU A 636 -7.44 1.49 -3.92
N VAL A 637 -6.16 1.83 -4.03
CA VAL A 637 -5.36 2.32 -2.90
C VAL A 637 -5.63 3.81 -2.73
N LEU A 638 -6.48 4.17 -1.77
CA LEU A 638 -6.89 5.56 -1.54
C LEU A 638 -5.87 6.39 -0.78
N ALA A 639 -5.04 5.74 0.03
CA ALA A 639 -3.99 6.37 0.81
C ALA A 639 -2.97 5.33 1.27
N TRP A 640 -1.77 5.80 1.60
CA TRP A 640 -0.79 5.03 2.31
C TRP A 640 -0.10 5.90 3.36
N TYR A 641 0.44 5.27 4.39
CA TYR A 641 1.15 5.96 5.46
C TYR A 641 2.37 5.17 5.87
N ARG A 642 3.45 5.86 6.21
CA ARG A 642 4.53 5.24 6.97
C ARG A 642 3.99 4.72 8.29
N TRP A 643 4.29 3.47 8.55
CA TRP A 643 3.71 2.77 9.68
C TRP A 643 4.76 1.93 10.39
N ASN A 644 4.54 1.78 11.68
CA ASN A 644 5.21 0.76 12.47
C ASN A 644 4.09 -0.01 13.17
N SER A 645 4.06 -1.31 12.97
CA SER A 645 3.18 -2.18 13.71
C SER A 645 3.73 -2.35 15.14
N PHE A 646 3.60 -1.30 15.96
CA PHE A 646 4.06 -1.33 17.35
C PHE A 646 3.36 -2.47 18.08
N THR A 647 4.15 -3.49 18.41
CA THR A 647 3.69 -4.64 19.19
C THR A 647 4.53 -4.76 20.42
N SER A 648 4.15 -4.03 21.47
CA SER A 648 4.62 -4.10 22.87
C SER A 648 5.80 -5.05 23.16
N ARG A 649 6.97 -4.84 22.55
CA ARG A 649 8.15 -5.67 22.82
C ARG A 649 8.71 -5.18 24.15
N ARG A 650 8.60 -6.00 25.20
CA ARG A 650 8.97 -5.60 26.56
C ARG A 650 10.46 -5.24 26.58
N LYS A 651 10.75 -4.02 27.04
CA LYS A 651 12.07 -3.34 27.03
C LYS A 651 13.16 -3.97 27.93
N ARG A 652 13.02 -5.21 28.41
CA ARG A 652 14.11 -5.78 29.22
C ARG A 652 15.27 -6.10 28.29
N LYS A 653 16.46 -5.59 28.63
CA LYS A 653 17.67 -5.53 27.80
C LYS A 653 18.14 -6.92 27.33
N ASP A 654 17.61 -7.96 27.96
CA ASP A 654 17.88 -9.39 27.86
C ASP A 654 16.66 -10.24 27.41
N GLU A 655 15.45 -9.67 27.27
CA GLU A 655 14.21 -10.42 26.95
C GLU A 655 13.52 -9.92 25.65
N TYR A 656 14.29 -9.52 24.62
CA TYR A 656 13.73 -9.20 23.30
C TYR A 656 13.31 -10.49 22.58
N ASP A 657 12.07 -10.91 22.83
CA ASP A 657 11.45 -12.06 22.20
C ASP A 657 10.41 -11.62 21.15
N GLU A 658 10.51 -12.15 19.93
CA GLU A 658 9.52 -12.01 18.85
C GLU A 658 8.10 -12.40 19.30
N ARG A 659 8.03 -13.29 20.30
CA ARG A 659 6.77 -13.83 20.80
C ARG A 659 5.95 -12.74 21.50
N ASN A 660 6.57 -11.69 22.04
CA ASN A 660 5.87 -10.58 22.72
C ASN A 660 5.07 -9.64 21.79
N SER A 661 4.81 -10.06 20.56
CA SER A 661 3.97 -9.31 19.65
C SER A 661 2.53 -9.20 20.19
N SER A 662 1.87 -8.03 20.07
CA SER A 662 0.45 -7.89 20.40
C SER A 662 -0.44 -8.34 19.24
N ILE A 663 -0.01 -8.24 17.98
CA ILE A 663 -0.74 -8.69 16.78
C ILE A 663 0.15 -9.60 15.92
N ARG A 664 -0.39 -10.66 15.34
CA ARG A 664 0.38 -11.54 14.46
C ARG A 664 0.38 -10.98 13.05
N GLY A 665 1.54 -11.07 12.40
CA GLY A 665 1.64 -10.89 10.97
C GLY A 665 1.09 -12.07 10.20
N ASN A 666 1.11 -11.88 8.88
CA ASN A 666 0.65 -12.80 7.85
C ASN A 666 -0.80 -13.26 8.08
N ARG A 667 -1.65 -12.34 8.57
CA ARG A 667 -3.01 -12.66 9.02
C ARG A 667 -4.01 -11.53 8.79
N GLU A 668 -5.27 -11.93 8.60
CA GLU A 668 -6.43 -11.05 8.51
C GLU A 668 -7.09 -10.86 9.88
N TYR A 669 -7.54 -9.64 10.11
CA TYR A 669 -8.29 -9.19 11.27
C TYR A 669 -9.49 -8.35 10.84
N ASP A 670 -10.46 -8.20 11.74
CA ASP A 670 -11.44 -7.13 11.63
C ASP A 670 -10.96 -5.91 12.43
N PHE A 671 -11.22 -4.71 11.93
CA PHE A 671 -11.05 -3.49 12.72
C PHE A 671 -12.35 -2.71 12.83
N TYR A 672 -12.49 -1.95 13.91
CA TYR A 672 -13.66 -1.10 14.13
C TYR A 672 -13.35 0.07 15.06
N SER A 673 -14.07 1.16 14.88
CA SER A 673 -14.06 2.30 15.79
C SER A 673 -14.54 1.86 17.17
N PHE A 674 -13.72 2.13 18.17
CA PHE A 674 -13.93 1.69 19.54
C PHE A 674 -13.84 2.87 20.50
N TYR A 675 -14.74 2.82 21.48
CA TYR A 675 -14.80 3.75 22.60
C TYR A 675 -14.31 3.02 23.85
N SER A 676 -13.16 3.44 24.37
CA SER A 676 -12.59 2.94 25.63
C SER A 676 -13.21 3.69 26.82
N GLN A 677 -14.25 3.12 27.44
CA GLN A 677 -14.69 3.56 28.77
C GLN A 677 -13.63 3.13 29.79
N LYS A 678 -13.21 4.03 30.69
CA LYS A 678 -12.46 3.65 31.89
C LYS A 678 -13.31 2.67 32.72
N GLN A 679 -12.78 1.49 33.03
CA GLN A 679 -13.06 0.88 34.34
C GLN A 679 -12.28 1.71 35.37
N SER A 680 -12.99 2.28 36.34
CA SER A 680 -12.54 3.34 37.25
C SER A 680 -11.45 2.94 38.26
N THR A 681 -10.95 1.70 38.29
CA THR A 681 -10.18 1.20 39.44
C THR A 681 -8.66 1.33 39.35
N PHE A 682 -8.07 1.53 38.16
CA PHE A 682 -6.61 1.44 38.00
C PHE A 682 -5.81 2.73 38.23
N ILE A 683 -6.47 3.89 38.37
CA ILE A 683 -5.77 5.20 38.43
C ILE A 683 -5.58 5.71 39.86
N GLU A 684 -6.35 5.24 40.84
CA GLU A 684 -6.21 5.72 42.22
C GLU A 684 -4.86 5.36 42.86
N VAL A 685 -4.16 4.32 42.39
CA VAL A 685 -2.96 3.81 43.09
C VAL A 685 -1.63 4.31 42.51
N ARG A 686 -1.59 5.00 41.35
CA ARG A 686 -0.32 5.43 40.72
C ARG A 686 -0.17 6.92 40.43
N ASN A 687 -1.17 7.74 40.73
CA ASN A 687 -1.22 9.13 40.26
C ASN A 687 -0.95 10.22 41.30
N GLU A 688 -0.42 9.92 42.49
CA GLU A 688 0.03 10.99 43.42
C GLU A 688 1.18 11.84 42.85
N LYS A 689 1.92 11.36 41.83
CA LYS A 689 3.02 12.11 41.19
C LYS A 689 2.73 12.68 39.80
N PHE A 690 1.54 12.48 39.24
CA PHE A 690 1.14 12.97 37.91
C PHE A 690 -0.16 13.79 37.97
N GLN A 691 -0.32 14.58 39.03
CA GLN A 691 -1.40 15.57 39.19
C GLN A 691 -1.09 16.90 38.47
N GLU A 692 -0.33 16.90 37.38
CA GLU A 692 -0.33 18.09 36.54
C GLU A 692 -1.65 18.09 35.73
N PRO A 693 -2.55 19.07 35.96
CA PRO A 693 -3.72 19.24 35.12
C PRO A 693 -3.25 19.39 33.67
N TYR A 694 -3.99 18.83 32.71
CA TYR A 694 -3.76 19.21 31.31
C TYR A 694 -4.06 20.72 31.23
N PRO A 695 -3.06 21.60 31.04
CA PRO A 695 -3.30 23.04 31.04
C PRO A 695 -4.25 23.47 29.90
N ASP A 696 -4.41 22.61 28.89
CA ASP A 696 -5.18 22.86 27.68
C ASP A 696 -6.60 22.26 27.67
N CYS A 697 -7.08 21.71 28.79
CA CYS A 697 -8.49 21.32 28.92
C CYS A 697 -9.18 22.38 29.80
N PRO A 698 -9.67 23.49 29.22
CA PRO A 698 -10.35 24.55 29.95
C PRO A 698 -11.70 24.02 30.40
N ASP A 699 -11.74 23.30 31.52
CA ASP A 699 -12.96 23.12 32.28
C ASP A 699 -13.06 24.30 33.27
N PRO A 700 -13.89 25.32 32.99
CA PRO A 700 -14.01 26.49 33.85
C PRO A 700 -14.59 26.18 35.25
N ASP A 701 -15.07 24.96 35.50
CA ASP A 701 -15.72 24.57 36.77
C ASP A 701 -14.96 23.51 37.59
N SER A 702 -13.69 23.19 37.29
CA SER A 702 -13.02 22.04 37.89
C SER A 702 -12.39 22.29 39.28
N GLU A 703 -13.20 22.53 40.30
CA GLU A 703 -12.90 21.98 41.62
C GLU A 703 -13.18 20.46 41.57
N LYS A 704 -12.13 19.67 41.29
CA LYS A 704 -12.02 18.22 41.59
C LYS A 704 -12.96 17.23 40.87
N LYS A 705 -13.46 17.49 39.66
CA LYS A 705 -14.05 16.39 38.85
C LYS A 705 -12.97 15.64 38.08
N THR A 706 -12.76 14.37 38.44
CA THR A 706 -11.97 13.43 37.66
C THR A 706 -12.71 13.10 36.37
N VAL A 707 -12.49 13.89 35.31
CA VAL A 707 -13.06 13.60 34.00
C VAL A 707 -12.54 12.21 33.55
N PRO A 708 -13.42 11.25 33.23
CA PRO A 708 -13.00 9.96 32.72
C PRO A 708 -12.22 10.18 31.42
N ARG A 709 -10.98 9.68 31.38
CA ARG A 709 -10.17 9.69 30.14
C ARG A 709 -10.81 8.71 29.15
N ILE A 710 -11.58 9.25 28.22
CA ILE A 710 -12.22 8.56 27.10
C ILE A 710 -11.24 8.46 25.93
N ASN A 711 -11.02 7.27 25.37
CA ASN A 711 -10.24 7.16 24.13
C ASN A 711 -11.11 6.66 22.98
N TYR A 712 -11.22 7.48 21.94
CA TYR A 712 -11.70 7.07 20.62
C TYR A 712 -10.53 6.48 19.85
N CYS A 713 -10.62 5.20 19.47
CA CYS A 713 -9.54 4.50 18.80
C CYS A 713 -10.07 3.54 17.74
N ILE A 714 -9.17 3.01 16.91
CA ILE A 714 -9.44 1.84 16.09
C ILE A 714 -8.98 0.60 16.86
N LYS A 715 -9.91 -0.33 17.00
CA LYS A 715 -9.69 -1.62 17.65
C LYS A 715 -9.64 -2.69 16.60
N VAL A 716 -8.65 -3.56 16.71
CA VAL A 716 -8.45 -4.72 15.87
C VAL A 716 -8.84 -5.95 16.66
N ALA A 717 -9.54 -6.88 16.03
CA ALA A 717 -9.93 -8.16 16.59
C ALA A 717 -9.75 -9.25 15.55
N ASP A 718 -9.42 -10.47 15.99
CA ASP A 718 -9.48 -11.61 15.09
C ASP A 718 -10.95 -11.81 14.65
N ALA A 719 -11.18 -11.75 13.33
CA ALA A 719 -12.49 -11.68 12.69
C ALA A 719 -13.44 -12.84 13.05
N LEU A 720 -12.90 -13.93 13.60
CA LEU A 720 -13.66 -15.14 13.93
C LEU A 720 -13.35 -15.69 15.32
N ALA A 721 -12.65 -14.94 16.18
CA ALA A 721 -12.45 -15.34 17.56
C ALA A 721 -13.76 -15.20 18.36
N THR A 722 -14.29 -16.33 18.84
CA THR A 722 -15.47 -16.40 19.71
C THR A 722 -15.13 -16.06 21.17
N TYR A 723 -13.86 -16.15 21.56
CA TYR A 723 -13.35 -15.89 22.90
C TYR A 723 -12.34 -14.73 22.91
N ASP A 724 -12.47 -13.84 23.89
CA ASP A 724 -11.64 -12.64 24.06
C ASP A 724 -10.78 -12.79 25.33
N GLY A 725 -9.96 -13.83 25.39
CA GLY A 725 -9.08 -14.14 26.53
C GLY A 725 -7.71 -14.61 26.10
N VAL A 726 -6.80 -14.78 27.05
CA VAL A 726 -5.39 -15.10 26.74
C VAL A 726 -5.25 -16.48 26.10
N ARG A 727 -6.26 -17.35 26.18
CA ARG A 727 -6.35 -18.62 25.43
C ARG A 727 -6.35 -18.44 23.92
N GLU A 728 -7.09 -17.47 23.37
CA GLU A 728 -7.01 -17.16 21.92
C GLU A 728 -5.72 -16.39 21.58
N ALA A 729 -5.08 -15.83 22.61
CA ALA A 729 -3.76 -15.22 22.55
C ALA A 729 -2.66 -16.20 23.02
N ARG A 730 -2.91 -17.51 23.08
CA ARG A 730 -1.87 -18.52 23.43
C ARG A 730 -0.74 -18.56 22.42
N PHE A 731 -1.09 -18.12 21.21
CA PHE A 731 -0.19 -17.77 20.15
C PHE A 731 0.66 -16.50 20.47
N TYR A 732 0.55 -15.92 21.67
CA TYR A 732 1.30 -14.79 22.22
C TYR A 732 2.64 -15.09 22.87
N PHE A 733 2.89 -16.33 23.29
CA PHE A 733 3.82 -16.51 24.41
C PHE A 733 4.65 -17.79 24.28
N ALA A 734 5.91 -17.67 24.70
CA ALA A 734 6.91 -18.74 24.76
C ALA A 734 6.51 -19.90 25.68
N ASP A 735 5.79 -19.57 26.75
CA ASP A 735 5.33 -20.53 27.74
C ASP A 735 3.86 -20.86 27.50
N LYS A 736 3.40 -22.02 28.00
CA LYS A 736 1.96 -22.26 28.19
C LYS A 736 1.41 -21.04 28.90
N VAL A 737 0.63 -20.22 28.18
CA VAL A 737 -0.15 -19.19 28.85
C VAL A 737 -1.04 -19.92 29.82
N THR A 738 -0.93 -19.59 31.10
CA THR A 738 -1.95 -19.97 32.07
C THR A 738 -3.28 -19.51 31.49
N GLU A 739 -4.21 -20.44 31.24
CA GLU A 739 -5.57 -20.07 30.84
C GLU A 739 -6.10 -19.02 31.82
N ASP A 740 -6.99 -18.14 31.36
CA ASP A 740 -7.73 -17.25 32.26
C ASP A 740 -8.58 -18.13 33.19
N THR A 741 -7.97 -18.64 34.27
CA THR A 741 -8.65 -19.40 35.29
C THR A 741 -9.50 -18.41 36.07
N VAL A 742 -10.77 -18.75 36.28
CA VAL A 742 -11.62 -18.05 37.25
C VAL A 742 -10.80 -17.90 38.53
N ASP A 743 -10.65 -16.68 39.04
CA ASP A 743 -9.92 -16.43 40.27
C ASP A 743 -10.51 -17.33 41.38
N THR A 744 -9.81 -18.41 41.73
CA THR A 744 -10.23 -19.34 42.78
C THR A 744 -9.82 -18.84 44.15
N THR A 745 -9.29 -17.61 44.26
CA THR A 745 -8.91 -17.03 45.55
C THR A 745 -10.17 -16.94 46.43
N PRO A 746 -10.18 -17.53 47.63
CA PRO A 746 -11.34 -17.51 48.51
C PRO A 746 -11.78 -16.08 48.84
N PRO A 747 -13.08 -15.83 49.04
CA PRO A 747 -13.57 -14.51 49.45
C PRO A 747 -12.82 -14.01 50.70
N GLY A 748 -12.12 -12.88 50.58
CA GLY A 748 -11.38 -12.24 51.68
C GLY A 748 -9.85 -12.31 51.61
N GLN A 749 -9.27 -13.00 50.63
CA GLN A 749 -7.84 -12.89 50.33
C GLN A 749 -7.61 -11.92 49.17
N GLU A 750 -6.70 -10.95 49.36
CA GLU A 750 -6.26 -10.11 48.24
C GLU A 750 -5.56 -10.99 47.19
N PRO A 751 -6.01 -10.98 45.93
CA PRO A 751 -5.32 -11.71 44.88
C PRO A 751 -3.92 -11.13 44.75
N GLY A 752 -2.92 -12.00 44.97
CA GLY A 752 -1.52 -11.65 44.78
C GLY A 752 -1.30 -11.02 43.39
N PRO A 753 -0.26 -10.21 43.19
CA PRO A 753 -0.02 -9.47 41.94
C PRO A 753 0.13 -10.35 40.69
N LYS A 754 0.15 -11.68 40.84
CA LYS A 754 0.18 -12.68 39.75
C LYS A 754 -1.19 -13.30 39.41
N ASN A 755 -2.23 -13.12 40.22
CA ASN A 755 -3.56 -13.76 40.05
C ASN A 755 -4.67 -12.79 39.61
N ARG A 756 -4.36 -11.55 39.21
CA ARG A 756 -5.37 -10.55 38.80
C ARG A 756 -5.80 -10.69 37.34
N TYR A 757 -6.13 -11.90 36.91
CA TYR A 757 -6.69 -12.15 35.57
C TYR A 757 -8.12 -12.63 35.73
N ASP A 758 -9.03 -11.67 35.84
CA ASP A 758 -10.47 -11.94 35.84
C ASP A 758 -10.87 -12.34 34.41
N PRO A 759 -11.51 -13.50 34.19
CA PRO A 759 -12.01 -13.90 32.87
C PRO A 759 -13.07 -12.94 32.29
N ASN A 760 -13.62 -12.02 33.09
CA ASN A 760 -14.42 -10.89 32.61
C ASN A 760 -13.56 -9.67 32.19
N LEU A 761 -12.30 -9.59 32.61
CA LEU A 761 -11.25 -8.69 32.09
C LEU A 761 -10.63 -9.28 30.81
N LYS A 762 -11.49 -9.54 29.84
CA LYS A 762 -11.23 -9.68 28.40
C LYS A 762 -9.74 -9.49 28.00
N GLY A 763 -9.03 -10.60 27.82
CA GLY A 763 -7.61 -10.67 27.44
C GLY A 763 -7.29 -10.10 26.05
N LYS A 764 -6.00 -10.17 25.67
CA LYS A 764 -5.39 -9.42 24.55
C LYS A 764 -5.73 -9.91 23.12
N THR A 765 -6.94 -10.35 22.81
CA THR A 765 -7.34 -10.58 21.39
C THR A 765 -7.69 -9.28 20.66
N ARG A 766 -7.73 -8.18 21.43
CA ARG A 766 -8.12 -6.86 20.99
C ARG A 766 -6.95 -5.91 21.10
N ILE A 767 -6.24 -5.75 20.01
CA ILE A 767 -5.17 -4.76 19.91
C ILE A 767 -5.81 -3.44 19.54
N ARG A 768 -5.39 -2.38 20.24
CA ARG A 768 -5.70 -1.02 19.85
C ARG A 768 -4.54 -0.55 18.98
N LEU A 769 -4.83 -0.06 17.79
CA LEU A 769 -3.78 0.55 16.96
C LEU A 769 -3.32 1.82 17.66
N HIS A 770 -2.02 1.89 17.96
CA HIS A 770 -1.36 2.99 18.64
C HIS A 770 -0.12 3.43 17.86
N TRP A 771 0.15 4.74 17.87
CA TRP A 771 1.30 5.37 17.26
C TRP A 771 2.16 5.84 18.42
N SER A 772 3.42 5.40 18.43
CA SER A 772 4.33 5.72 19.51
C SER A 772 5.01 7.06 19.23
N HIS A 773 4.54 8.14 19.83
CA HIS A 773 5.33 9.38 19.84
C HIS A 773 6.42 9.33 20.90
N ARG A 774 7.52 10.05 20.62
CA ARG A 774 8.81 10.04 21.33
C ARG A 774 8.70 10.31 22.85
N ARG A 775 7.67 10.98 23.36
CA ARG A 775 7.66 11.48 24.75
C ARG A 775 6.76 10.74 25.74
N VAL A 776 5.75 9.95 25.32
CA VAL A 776 4.80 9.36 26.28
C VAL A 776 4.18 8.04 25.77
N MET A 777 4.44 6.93 26.47
CA MET A 777 3.91 5.59 26.17
C MET A 777 2.45 5.37 26.66
N PHE A 778 1.60 6.40 26.70
CA PHE A 778 0.23 6.27 27.22
C PHE A 778 -0.82 6.33 26.10
N SER A 779 -1.83 5.45 26.21
CA SER A 779 -2.93 5.23 25.25
C SER A 779 -3.86 6.42 24.95
N ILE A 780 -3.49 7.63 25.36
CA ILE A 780 -4.31 8.86 25.27
C ILE A 780 -4.49 9.32 23.79
N GLY A 781 -3.72 8.78 22.85
CA GLY A 781 -3.45 9.43 21.56
C GLY A 781 -4.18 8.99 20.29
N CYS A 782 -5.10 8.03 20.25
CA CYS A 782 -5.56 7.51 18.95
C CYS A 782 -6.37 8.51 18.10
N LEU A 783 -7.13 9.44 18.71
CA LEU A 783 -7.89 10.48 18.02
C LEU A 783 -7.17 11.84 18.03
N VAL A 784 -6.42 12.11 19.09
CA VAL A 784 -5.72 13.38 19.25
C VAL A 784 -4.34 13.37 18.60
N SER A 785 -3.72 12.21 18.34
CA SER A 785 -2.40 12.19 17.69
C SER A 785 -2.46 12.81 16.29
N PRO A 786 -1.65 13.86 16.02
CA PRO A 786 -1.51 14.47 14.70
C PRO A 786 -1.26 13.45 13.56
N PHE A 787 -0.62 12.33 13.88
CA PHE A 787 -0.11 11.37 12.91
C PHE A 787 -1.11 10.28 12.54
N PHE A 788 -2.15 10.03 13.36
CA PHE A 788 -3.25 9.14 12.98
C PHE A 788 -4.34 9.81 12.18
N ARG A 789 -4.38 11.14 12.14
CA ARG A 789 -5.53 11.84 11.56
C ARG A 789 -5.66 11.64 10.07
N PRO A 790 -4.59 11.65 9.25
CA PRO A 790 -4.78 11.38 7.83
C PRO A 790 -5.51 10.05 7.59
N LEU A 791 -5.11 8.98 8.31
CA LEU A 791 -5.81 7.68 8.27
C LEU A 791 -7.25 7.78 8.78
N VAL A 792 -7.48 8.42 9.92
CA VAL A 792 -8.82 8.53 10.52
C VAL A 792 -9.75 9.37 9.63
N ASP A 793 -9.27 10.48 9.08
CA ASP A 793 -10.00 11.36 8.16
C ASP A 793 -10.34 10.62 6.88
N ARG A 794 -9.40 9.83 6.33
CA ARG A 794 -9.69 8.98 5.17
C ARG A 794 -10.80 7.97 5.47
N LEU A 795 -10.73 7.29 6.61
CA LEU A 795 -11.77 6.35 7.05
C LEU A 795 -13.11 7.03 7.35
N ILE A 796 -13.10 8.24 7.92
CA ILE A 796 -14.30 9.07 8.13
C ILE A 796 -14.89 9.45 6.78
N LYS A 797 -14.09 9.89 5.82
CA LYS A 797 -14.55 10.27 4.48
C LYS A 797 -15.27 9.10 3.81
N ILE A 798 -14.66 7.92 3.79
CA ILE A 798 -15.29 6.71 3.23
C ILE A 798 -16.63 6.43 3.92
N TYR A 799 -16.66 6.44 5.25
CA TYR A 799 -17.89 6.25 6.01
C TYR A 799 -18.97 7.30 5.67
N GLN A 800 -18.59 8.57 5.54
CA GLN A 800 -19.52 9.64 5.23
C GLN A 800 -20.09 9.53 3.82
N ASP A 801 -19.27 9.13 2.85
CA ASP A 801 -19.68 8.91 1.47
C ASP A 801 -20.69 7.73 1.40
N GLU A 802 -20.39 6.60 2.05
CA GLU A 802 -21.34 5.47 2.20
C GLU A 802 -22.63 5.90 2.91
N HIS A 803 -22.53 6.67 4.00
CA HIS A 803 -23.66 7.13 4.78
C HIS A 803 -24.55 8.08 3.95
N LYS A 804 -23.95 8.98 3.18
CA LYS A 804 -24.64 9.89 2.28
C LYS A 804 -25.35 9.14 1.16
N ALA A 805 -24.68 8.19 0.50
CA ALA A 805 -25.28 7.35 -0.53
C ALA A 805 -26.51 6.57 0.00
N LYS A 806 -26.45 6.11 1.26
CA LYS A 806 -27.50 5.31 1.88
C LYS A 806 -28.68 6.10 2.45
N TYR A 807 -28.39 7.21 3.10
CA TYR A 807 -29.39 7.97 3.88
C TYR A 807 -29.70 9.34 3.28
N GLY A 808 -29.02 9.74 2.21
CA GLY A 808 -29.16 11.05 1.58
C GLY A 808 -28.54 12.20 2.38
N LYS A 809 -27.78 11.90 3.43
CA LYS A 809 -27.12 12.88 4.31
C LYS A 809 -25.89 12.28 4.98
N THR A 810 -24.97 13.13 5.41
CA THR A 810 -23.83 12.74 6.26
C THR A 810 -24.28 12.43 7.68
N ASP A 811 -23.48 11.67 8.42
CA ASP A 811 -23.61 11.47 9.86
C ASP A 811 -23.01 12.67 10.58
N SER A 812 -23.87 13.52 11.14
CA SER A 812 -23.46 14.77 11.79
C SER A 812 -22.52 14.56 12.97
N ASP A 813 -22.60 13.42 13.67
CA ASP A 813 -21.74 13.17 14.82
C ASP A 813 -20.32 12.81 14.37
N ILE A 814 -20.19 11.94 13.37
CA ILE A 814 -18.88 11.58 12.82
C ILE A 814 -18.25 12.74 12.03
N ALA A 815 -19.05 13.59 11.40
CA ALA A 815 -18.56 14.75 10.66
C ALA A 815 -17.80 15.75 11.55
N LYS A 816 -18.10 15.79 12.86
CA LYS A 816 -17.37 16.65 13.82
C LYS A 816 -15.89 16.28 13.96
N LEU A 817 -15.52 15.03 13.65
CA LEU A 817 -14.16 14.51 13.80
C LEU A 817 -13.29 14.76 12.56
N PHE A 818 -13.89 15.11 11.43
CA PHE A 818 -13.19 15.23 10.15
C PHE A 818 -12.29 16.48 10.14
N ARG A 819 -11.04 16.31 9.71
CA ARG A 819 -10.02 17.37 9.53
C ARG A 819 -9.78 18.23 10.77
N LYS A 820 -9.90 17.65 11.96
CA LYS A 820 -9.65 18.36 13.23
C LYS A 820 -8.18 18.38 13.59
N ASN A 821 -7.63 19.54 13.97
CA ASN A 821 -6.27 19.70 14.51
C ASN A 821 -6.14 19.15 15.96
N HIS A 822 -4.92 19.06 16.53
CA HIS A 822 -4.67 18.35 17.82
C HIS A 822 -5.55 18.93 18.91
N LYS A 823 -5.53 20.25 18.99
CA LYS A 823 -6.27 21.06 19.92
C LYS A 823 -7.78 20.87 19.75
N GLU A 824 -8.31 20.98 18.54
CA GLU A 824 -9.75 20.81 18.31
C GLU A 824 -10.26 19.41 18.67
N ALA A 825 -9.50 18.36 18.36
CA ALA A 825 -9.86 17.00 18.74
C ALA A 825 -9.81 16.81 20.27
N MET A 826 -8.83 17.46 20.94
CA MET A 826 -8.74 17.47 22.39
C MET A 826 -9.92 18.23 23.02
N GLU A 827 -10.33 19.35 22.44
CA GLU A 827 -11.50 20.11 22.90
C GLU A 827 -12.80 19.30 22.77
N LEU A 828 -13.01 18.62 21.63
CA LEU A 828 -14.15 17.70 21.45
C LEU A 828 -14.11 16.55 22.45
N HIS A 829 -12.91 16.03 22.72
CA HIS A 829 -12.69 15.00 23.71
C HIS A 829 -13.03 15.49 25.13
N CYS A 830 -12.61 16.69 25.50
CA CYS A 830 -12.89 17.32 26.80
C CYS A 830 -14.38 17.59 27.02
N ARG A 831 -15.16 17.87 25.95
CA ARG A 831 -16.60 18.18 26.04
C ARG A 831 -17.53 16.96 26.03
N ASP A 832 -17.01 15.75 25.80
CA ASP A 832 -17.79 14.50 25.69
C ASP A 832 -18.95 14.56 24.66
N GLU A 833 -18.78 15.30 23.56
CA GLU A 833 -19.84 15.47 22.53
C GLU A 833 -20.14 14.20 21.71
N LEU A 834 -19.24 13.22 21.75
CA LEU A 834 -19.28 11.96 21.00
C LEU A 834 -19.55 10.78 21.92
N THR A 835 -20.83 10.54 22.22
CA THR A 835 -21.22 9.40 23.06
C THR A 835 -20.76 8.06 22.47
N VAL A 836 -20.70 7.02 23.32
CA VAL A 836 -20.30 5.66 22.92
C VAL A 836 -21.05 5.17 21.69
N ASP A 837 -22.36 5.38 21.63
CA ASP A 837 -23.21 4.91 20.52
C ASP A 837 -22.99 5.70 19.21
N LYS A 838 -22.43 6.92 19.32
CA LYS A 838 -22.12 7.76 18.17
C LYS A 838 -20.81 7.39 17.49
N TRP A 839 -19.83 6.84 18.23
CA TRP A 839 -18.54 6.42 17.67
C TRP A 839 -18.42 4.91 17.44
N ARG A 840 -18.93 4.10 18.38
CA ARG A 840 -18.65 2.66 18.42
C ARG A 840 -19.16 1.95 17.16
N ASN A 841 -18.24 1.25 16.50
CA ASN A 841 -18.42 0.46 15.28
C ASN A 841 -18.92 1.24 14.05
N LYS A 842 -18.93 2.58 14.04
CA LYS A 842 -19.31 3.36 12.85
C LYS A 842 -18.36 3.12 11.68
N ILE A 843 -17.06 3.17 11.96
CA ILE A 843 -15.99 2.82 11.03
C ILE A 843 -15.63 1.39 11.31
N ALA A 844 -15.60 0.55 10.28
CA ALA A 844 -15.17 -0.83 10.40
C ALA A 844 -14.69 -1.35 9.06
N GLY A 845 -13.83 -2.36 9.11
CA GLY A 845 -13.31 -3.01 7.92
C GLY A 845 -12.40 -4.16 8.25
N THR A 846 -11.59 -4.55 7.27
CA THR A 846 -10.64 -5.66 7.38
C THR A 846 -9.23 -5.10 7.51
N LEU A 847 -8.39 -5.70 8.34
CA LEU A 847 -6.98 -5.38 8.46
C LEU A 847 -6.15 -6.62 8.14
N TRP A 848 -5.32 -6.53 7.12
CA TRP A 848 -4.23 -7.46 6.89
C TRP A 848 -2.97 -6.93 7.56
N VAL A 849 -2.31 -7.78 8.34
CA VAL A 849 -0.97 -7.49 8.86
C VAL A 849 -0.03 -8.49 8.22
N ILE A 850 0.97 -8.00 7.49
CA ILE A 850 1.98 -8.77 6.78
C ILE A 850 3.30 -8.50 7.47
N ARG A 851 3.90 -9.55 8.03
CA ARG A 851 5.20 -9.47 8.71
C ARG A 851 6.04 -10.64 8.28
N PRO A 852 6.85 -10.44 7.24
CA PRO A 852 7.68 -11.51 6.74
C PRO A 852 8.60 -12.07 7.81
N ASP A 853 9.14 -11.22 8.68
CA ASP A 853 10.12 -11.53 9.74
C ASP A 853 9.55 -12.30 10.95
N GLU A 854 8.23 -12.42 11.07
CA GLU A 854 7.59 -13.04 12.22
C GLU A 854 7.45 -14.56 12.05
N ARG A 855 7.92 -15.36 13.02
CA ARG A 855 7.63 -16.81 13.06
C ARG A 855 6.22 -17.09 13.57
N PRO A 856 5.53 -18.11 13.04
CA PRO A 856 4.41 -18.70 13.74
C PRO A 856 4.89 -19.32 15.05
N LEU A 857 3.97 -19.53 15.98
CA LEU A 857 4.30 -20.23 17.21
C LEU A 857 4.13 -21.70 16.98
N SER A 858 5.20 -22.40 17.30
CA SER A 858 5.26 -23.85 17.42
C SER A 858 4.34 -24.37 18.52
#